data_AF-A0AAP4D5E6-F1
#
_entry.id   AF-A0AAP4D5E6-F1
#
_cell.length_a   1.000
_cell.length_b   1.000
_cell.length_c   1.000
_cell.angle_alpha   90.00
_cell.angle_beta   90.00
_cell.angle_gamma   90.00
#
_symmetry.space_group_name_H-M   'P 1'
#
loop_
_entity.id
_entity.type
_entity.pdbx_description
1 polymer ?
#
loop_
_entity_poly.entity_id
_entity_poly.type
_entity_poly.pdbx_seq_one_letter_code
_entity_poly.pdbx_strand_id
1 'polypeptide(L)'
;MSLTDTLQKAVSAVTGSILNRYRLDIPSCPSALDVENFSGKEYMSELYYYTIRFSSRDMDINSAQLMSKPATLTMGTGPLEAMSGLKVVHGVVTHFRRISGSADQTTYQITIEPFLALLEKQFRTHRFFVNKSVPEVVTQVLQDHGLKDWEYEFNLKASYPKRAQINQYQENDLAFIERLLSEVGIFYFFTLQKDTQTEVVHFADKQSAWEFGKTLPLNSPSEANDNGADSVWDVHVWHNVVESSVTANDYNHREAQKVLTSAPADMTRGEGEGITYGEVYHYRPRHLESGDKFDPTAETGNFWARLEHERFLSTQTTVTGSSTDSTLSPAQVLTITETVIPPTLPAATENGLVILSAGFTASRKNALRVEWTAMPYSETRCWRPPAKKRPVVSGTLMARVTSAKDNDIYAWQDEAGLYRVKFDADRDDKTQGQESMPVRLAKPYGGDVYGIHFPLIQGTEVAIAFHDGDPDRPYIAHALHDSRHVDHVTEKNNTRNVIRTPALNKIRLEDKRGEEHIKLSTEYGGKTQLNLGHNVDASRSLRGEGFELRTDKWGGIRAGKGIFISADAQSKAEGQILDMAAARSLLSQALSQMESLSQSAALAKAQLLEYEQQQQLMEEKLLELKEAVLLASAPEGIALASGGHFQVAASDNIFLTAGQSAEIGAKNHISLAASKKISLFTESEGIETIAAKGDLITQAQSGNIETIAKQNISLTSATENITLTAGKTLTLACAGGAYIRLSGGNIELGCPGDITMKQSKLLYSGPASLQSNIPELPESGPQSMKFMLLDALGNAAPSAMKVSLFDKTTKEKIWGSVFSDGESGCFGHPESKDFYAVIGDDKWTSIFSDDENTDSEEEIDEEYFGEHGPQYDGNDGEQ
;
A
#
# COMPACT_ATOMS: atom_id res chain seq x y z
N MET A 1 51.88 -28.17 29.69
CA MET A 1 53.36 -28.21 29.74
C MET A 1 53.83 -26.92 29.11
N SER A 2 54.51 -26.03 29.85
CA SER A 2 54.85 -24.71 29.31
C SER A 2 55.91 -24.84 28.23
N LEU A 3 55.77 -24.03 27.17
CA LEU A 3 56.77 -23.91 26.09
C LEU A 3 58.15 -23.55 26.65
N THR A 4 58.22 -22.81 27.76
CA THR A 4 59.47 -22.44 28.45
C THR A 4 60.29 -23.64 28.91
N ASP A 5 59.65 -24.68 29.45
CA ASP A 5 60.33 -25.88 29.95
C ASP A 5 60.81 -26.80 28.80
N THR A 6 60.11 -26.72 27.66
CA THR A 6 60.46 -27.43 26.43
C THR A 6 61.55 -26.69 25.64
N LEU A 7 61.52 -25.35 25.65
CA LEU A 7 62.56 -24.46 25.13
C LEU A 7 63.86 -24.60 25.93
N GLN A 8 63.83 -24.66 27.26
CA GLN A 8 65.04 -24.86 28.06
C GLN A 8 65.68 -26.24 27.81
N LYS A 9 64.87 -27.30 27.66
CA LYS A 9 65.37 -28.64 27.31
C LYS A 9 65.84 -28.74 25.86
N ALA A 10 65.21 -28.07 24.91
CA ALA A 10 65.65 -28.00 23.52
C ALA A 10 66.91 -27.12 23.34
N VAL A 11 67.04 -26.04 24.12
CA VAL A 11 68.22 -25.18 24.16
C VAL A 11 69.42 -25.97 24.69
N SER A 12 69.27 -26.77 25.74
CA SER A 12 70.37 -27.59 26.27
C SER A 12 70.79 -28.76 25.37
N ALA A 13 69.91 -29.22 24.47
CA ALA A 13 70.18 -30.33 23.55
C ALA A 13 70.81 -29.89 22.20
N VAL A 14 70.76 -28.60 21.85
CA VAL A 14 71.28 -28.04 20.57
C VAL A 14 72.49 -27.11 20.78
N THR A 15 72.85 -26.77 22.01
CA THR A 15 74.02 -25.93 22.36
C THR A 15 75.38 -26.53 22.01
N GLY A 16 75.44 -27.76 21.48
CA GLY A 16 76.65 -28.28 20.85
C GLY A 16 76.81 -27.75 19.41
N SER A 17 77.48 -26.59 19.25
CA SER A 17 78.26 -26.18 18.05
C SER A 17 77.64 -25.29 16.93
N ILE A 18 76.70 -24.37 17.20
CA ILE A 18 76.29 -23.40 16.16
C ILE A 18 76.50 -21.94 16.61
N LEU A 19 77.49 -21.26 16.01
CA LEU A 19 77.82 -19.84 16.22
C LEU A 19 76.84 -18.86 15.51
N ASN A 20 75.59 -19.28 15.28
CA ASN A 20 74.62 -18.52 14.48
C ASN A 20 73.73 -17.64 15.38
N ARG A 21 73.63 -16.34 15.06
CA ARG A 21 72.80 -15.37 15.78
C ARG A 21 71.31 -15.49 15.43
N TYR A 22 70.98 -16.28 14.42
CA TYR A 22 69.62 -16.46 13.93
C TYR A 22 69.19 -17.91 14.08
N ARG A 23 68.07 -18.13 14.76
CA ARG A 23 67.51 -19.46 15.00
C ARG A 23 66.13 -19.57 14.37
N LEU A 24 65.91 -20.64 13.61
CA LEU A 24 64.61 -21.01 13.08
C LEU A 24 64.10 -22.25 13.82
N ASP A 25 62.91 -22.14 14.40
CA ASP A 25 62.26 -23.22 15.14
C ASP A 25 60.90 -23.53 14.49
N ILE A 26 60.68 -24.80 14.13
CA ILE A 26 59.42 -25.29 13.55
C ILE A 26 59.06 -26.55 14.33
N PRO A 27 58.15 -26.50 15.32
CA PRO A 27 57.92 -27.60 16.26
C PRO A 27 57.54 -28.95 15.62
N SER A 28 57.01 -28.92 14.40
CA SER A 28 56.63 -30.13 13.65
C SER A 28 57.73 -30.70 12.76
N CYS A 29 58.88 -30.02 12.64
CA CYS A 29 60.06 -30.46 11.92
C CYS A 29 61.16 -30.89 12.91
N PRO A 30 61.54 -32.18 12.96
CA PRO A 30 62.57 -32.66 13.88
C PRO A 30 64.01 -32.36 13.39
N SER A 31 64.16 -31.92 12.14
CA SER A 31 65.46 -31.74 11.49
C SER A 31 66.14 -30.46 11.97
N ALA A 32 67.47 -30.48 12.12
CA ALA A 32 68.23 -29.29 12.51
C ALA A 32 68.23 -28.27 11.37
N LEU A 33 67.82 -27.03 11.66
CA LEU A 33 67.68 -25.93 10.69
C LEU A 33 68.71 -24.84 10.99
N ASP A 34 69.64 -24.61 10.07
CA ASP A 34 70.70 -23.60 10.24
C ASP A 34 70.51 -22.43 9.27
N VAL A 35 70.14 -21.25 9.79
CA VAL A 35 69.77 -20.07 8.99
C VAL A 35 70.97 -19.53 8.22
N GLU A 36 70.86 -19.40 6.90
CA GLU A 36 71.90 -18.82 6.03
C GLU A 36 71.73 -17.30 5.88
N ASN A 37 70.51 -16.90 5.54
CA ASN A 37 70.08 -15.51 5.40
C ASN A 37 68.56 -15.41 5.51
N PHE A 38 68.07 -14.22 5.82
CA PHE A 38 66.66 -13.89 5.72
C PHE A 38 66.46 -12.46 5.27
N SER A 39 65.29 -12.22 4.68
CA SER A 39 64.76 -10.89 4.40
C SER A 39 63.30 -10.88 4.82
N GLY A 40 62.91 -9.95 5.66
CA GLY A 40 61.52 -9.79 6.09
C GLY A 40 61.08 -8.34 6.13
N LYS A 41 59.78 -8.13 6.08
CA LYS A 41 59.17 -6.80 6.18
C LYS A 41 57.94 -6.87 7.05
N GLU A 42 57.79 -5.85 7.88
CA GLU A 42 56.66 -5.61 8.77
C GLU A 42 56.04 -4.27 8.41
N TYR A 43 54.72 -4.18 8.50
CA TYR A 43 53.94 -3.04 8.05
C TYR A 43 52.80 -2.71 9.02
N MET A 44 52.42 -1.45 9.05
CA MET A 44 51.16 -0.98 9.61
C MET A 44 50.03 -1.28 8.61
N SER A 45 48.99 -1.97 9.05
CA SER A 45 47.83 -2.39 8.27
C SER A 45 48.13 -3.18 6.99
N GLU A 46 49.24 -3.91 6.97
CA GLU A 46 49.52 -4.95 5.98
C GLU A 46 50.15 -6.16 6.71
N LEU A 47 50.12 -7.33 6.09
CA LEU A 47 50.73 -8.53 6.67
C LEU A 47 52.26 -8.46 6.59
N TYR A 48 52.92 -8.86 7.67
CA TYR A 48 54.36 -9.04 7.63
C TYR A 48 54.71 -10.34 6.90
N TYR A 49 55.92 -10.43 6.36
CA TYR A 49 56.43 -11.67 5.78
C TYR A 49 57.94 -11.78 5.98
N TYR A 50 58.44 -13.00 6.18
CA TYR A 50 59.86 -13.30 6.34
C TYR A 50 60.26 -14.46 5.43
N THR A 51 61.07 -14.16 4.42
CA THR A 51 61.70 -15.18 3.57
C THR A 51 63.02 -15.61 4.19
N ILE A 52 63.12 -16.90 4.55
CA ILE A 52 64.26 -17.44 5.28
C ILE A 52 64.88 -18.56 4.45
N ARG A 53 66.19 -18.47 4.20
CA ARG A 53 66.99 -19.56 3.64
C ARG A 53 67.77 -20.23 4.74
N PHE A 54 67.72 -21.56 4.78
CA PHE A 54 68.43 -22.36 5.77
C PHE A 54 68.99 -23.62 5.13
N SER A 55 70.04 -24.17 5.73
CA SER A 55 70.58 -25.47 5.39
C SER A 55 70.20 -26.51 6.42
N SER A 56 70.04 -27.76 5.98
CA SER A 56 69.86 -28.92 6.85
C SER A 56 70.66 -30.11 6.33
N ARG A 57 71.06 -31.00 7.24
CA ARG A 57 71.61 -32.32 6.89
C ARG A 57 70.55 -33.29 6.39
N ASP A 58 69.27 -33.00 6.68
CA ASP A 58 68.15 -33.73 6.12
C ASP A 58 67.96 -33.34 4.64
N MET A 59 68.21 -34.30 3.76
CA MET A 59 68.21 -34.10 2.32
C MET A 59 66.82 -34.07 1.70
N ASP A 60 65.79 -34.48 2.44
CA ASP A 60 64.42 -34.61 1.95
C ASP A 60 63.38 -34.25 3.02
N ILE A 61 63.41 -33.01 3.52
CA ILE A 61 62.41 -32.51 4.47
C ILE A 61 61.03 -32.51 3.79
N ASN A 62 60.06 -33.21 4.38
CA ASN A 62 58.73 -33.35 3.82
C ASN A 62 57.94 -32.05 3.98
N SER A 63 57.30 -31.58 2.90
CA SER A 63 56.50 -30.34 2.93
C SER A 63 55.37 -30.34 3.96
N ALA A 64 54.79 -31.51 4.30
CA ALA A 64 53.73 -31.62 5.30
C ALA A 64 54.20 -31.29 6.73
N GLN A 65 55.51 -31.36 6.99
CA GLN A 65 56.12 -30.96 8.26
C GLN A 65 56.29 -29.45 8.38
N LEU A 66 56.12 -28.69 7.29
CA LEU A 66 56.39 -27.26 7.24
C LEU A 66 55.13 -26.47 6.89
N MET A 67 54.47 -26.82 5.79
CA MET A 67 53.34 -26.06 5.25
C MET A 67 52.20 -25.91 6.27
N SER A 68 51.72 -24.67 6.44
CA SER A 68 50.69 -24.25 7.40
C SER A 68 50.98 -24.62 8.86
N LYS A 69 52.24 -24.85 9.22
CA LYS A 69 52.68 -25.11 10.60
C LYS A 69 53.23 -23.83 11.22
N PRO A 70 53.09 -23.66 12.54
CA PRO A 70 53.68 -22.53 13.24
C PRO A 70 55.21 -22.59 13.14
N ALA A 71 55.83 -21.44 12.98
CA ALA A 71 57.27 -21.28 12.86
C ALA A 71 57.72 -19.99 13.54
N THR A 72 58.90 -20.07 14.16
CA THR A 72 59.48 -18.97 14.92
C THR A 72 60.90 -18.67 14.45
N LEU A 73 61.14 -17.43 14.03
CA LEU A 73 62.49 -16.90 13.78
C LEU A 73 62.92 -16.04 14.97
N THR A 74 64.06 -16.37 15.56
CA THR A 74 64.66 -15.59 16.65
C THR A 74 65.93 -14.91 16.16
N MET A 75 66.01 -13.60 16.39
CA MET A 75 67.17 -12.76 16.09
C MET A 75 67.84 -12.36 17.41
N GLY A 76 69.04 -12.88 17.66
CA GLY A 76 69.83 -12.49 18.83
C GLY A 76 70.76 -11.31 18.54
N THR A 77 70.80 -10.35 19.48
CA THR A 77 71.79 -9.27 19.50
C THR A 77 72.78 -9.44 20.67
N GLY A 78 73.88 -8.68 20.66
CA GLY A 78 74.95 -8.75 21.68
C GLY A 78 76.06 -9.80 21.41
N PRO A 79 76.99 -9.99 22.38
CA PRO A 79 78.06 -10.98 22.30
C PRO A 79 77.51 -12.42 22.23
N LEU A 80 78.12 -13.29 21.41
CA LEU A 80 77.69 -14.69 21.21
C LEU A 80 77.60 -15.51 22.51
N GLU A 81 78.39 -15.16 23.53
CA GLU A 81 78.43 -15.82 24.83
C GLU A 81 77.32 -15.35 25.79
N ALA A 82 76.67 -14.22 25.48
CA ALA A 82 75.62 -13.59 26.29
C ALA A 82 74.61 -12.87 25.39
N MET A 83 73.85 -13.62 24.58
CA MET A 83 72.76 -13.07 23.77
C MET A 83 71.75 -12.33 24.67
N SER A 84 71.55 -11.05 24.40
CA SER A 84 70.58 -10.18 25.09
C SER A 84 69.74 -9.47 24.03
N GLY A 85 68.44 -9.24 24.27
CA GLY A 85 67.57 -8.57 23.28
C GLY A 85 67.21 -9.48 22.10
N LEU A 86 66.27 -10.40 22.31
CA LEU A 86 65.81 -11.35 21.29
C LEU A 86 64.56 -10.80 20.60
N LYS A 87 64.66 -10.37 19.33
CA LYS A 87 63.45 -10.22 18.51
C LYS A 87 62.98 -11.61 18.10
N VAL A 88 61.71 -11.87 18.36
CA VAL A 88 61.03 -13.10 17.96
C VAL A 88 60.00 -12.72 16.90
N VAL A 89 59.96 -13.49 15.82
CA VAL A 89 58.92 -13.42 14.79
C VAL A 89 58.24 -14.76 14.79
N HIS A 90 56.94 -14.79 15.08
CA HIS A 90 56.14 -16.01 15.13
C HIS A 90 55.01 -15.91 14.12
N GLY A 91 54.90 -16.88 13.22
CA GLY A 91 53.81 -16.96 12.24
C GLY A 91 53.60 -18.39 11.76
N VAL A 92 53.04 -18.54 10.56
CA VAL A 92 52.83 -19.82 9.87
C VAL A 92 53.62 -19.88 8.58
N VAL A 93 54.08 -21.07 8.19
CA VAL A 93 54.77 -21.26 6.91
C VAL A 93 53.76 -21.32 5.76
N THR A 94 53.81 -20.35 4.85
CA THR A 94 52.92 -20.27 3.68
C THR A 94 53.57 -20.70 2.38
N HIS A 95 54.91 -20.69 2.34
CA HIS A 95 55.70 -21.13 1.18
C HIS A 95 56.88 -22.00 1.64
N PHE A 96 57.16 -23.06 0.89
CA PHE A 96 58.31 -23.94 1.10
C PHE A 96 58.90 -24.37 -0.25
N ARG A 97 60.23 -24.28 -0.37
CA ARG A 97 60.95 -24.71 -1.58
C ARG A 97 62.32 -25.28 -1.23
N ARG A 98 62.69 -26.39 -1.87
CA ARG A 98 64.07 -26.89 -1.92
C ARG A 98 64.85 -26.13 -3.00
N ILE A 99 66.01 -25.58 -2.66
CA ILE A 99 66.84 -24.76 -3.58
C ILE A 99 67.90 -25.61 -4.26
N SER A 100 68.75 -26.26 -3.48
CA SER A 100 69.92 -27.00 -3.98
C SER A 100 70.38 -28.03 -2.94
N GLY A 101 71.03 -29.11 -3.36
CA GLY A 101 71.62 -30.11 -2.47
C GLY A 101 73.08 -30.40 -2.82
N SER A 102 73.91 -30.62 -1.81
CA SER A 102 75.26 -31.19 -1.92
C SER A 102 75.29 -32.60 -1.34
N ALA A 103 76.48 -33.21 -1.17
CA ALA A 103 76.61 -34.48 -0.46
C ALA A 103 76.38 -34.36 1.06
N ASP A 104 76.63 -33.18 1.64
CA ASP A 104 76.65 -32.97 3.09
C ASP A 104 75.40 -32.26 3.63
N GLN A 105 74.74 -31.43 2.81
CA GLN A 105 73.59 -30.62 3.22
C GLN A 105 72.72 -30.17 2.04
N THR A 106 71.44 -29.91 2.30
CA THR A 106 70.49 -29.31 1.37
C THR A 106 70.06 -27.93 1.85
N THR A 107 69.96 -26.98 0.92
CA THR A 107 69.45 -25.62 1.16
C THR A 107 67.97 -25.55 0.81
N TYR A 108 67.20 -25.00 1.73
CA TYR A 108 65.76 -24.78 1.61
C TYR A 108 65.42 -23.30 1.82
N GLN A 109 64.22 -22.92 1.39
CA GLN A 109 63.63 -21.61 1.65
C GLN A 109 62.19 -21.76 2.11
N ILE A 110 61.81 -20.97 3.12
CA ILE A 110 60.43 -20.81 3.57
C ILE A 110 60.03 -19.34 3.59
N THR A 111 58.73 -19.10 3.59
CA THR A 111 58.13 -17.81 3.95
C THR A 111 57.27 -17.99 5.18
N ILE A 112 57.53 -17.19 6.22
CA ILE A 112 56.69 -17.07 7.43
C ILE A 112 55.84 -15.83 7.30
N GLU A 113 54.53 -15.96 7.52
CA GLU A 113 53.53 -14.89 7.50
C GLU A 113 52.59 -15.03 8.71
N PRO A 114 51.86 -13.98 9.13
CA PRO A 114 50.85 -14.11 10.19
C PRO A 114 49.77 -15.11 9.81
N PHE A 115 49.06 -15.66 10.80
CA PHE A 115 47.97 -16.62 10.53
C PHE A 115 46.91 -16.03 9.59
N LEU A 116 46.70 -14.71 9.66
CA LEU A 116 45.80 -13.94 8.78
C LEU A 116 46.09 -14.15 7.28
N ALA A 117 47.32 -14.47 6.88
CA ALA A 117 47.65 -14.76 5.47
C ALA A 117 46.89 -15.97 4.90
N LEU A 118 46.50 -16.92 5.75
CA LEU A 118 45.74 -18.09 5.32
C LEU A 118 44.30 -17.73 4.91
N LEU A 119 43.75 -16.64 5.43
CA LEU A 119 42.38 -16.18 5.11
C LEU A 119 42.24 -15.75 3.64
N GLU A 120 43.34 -15.43 2.95
CA GLU A 120 43.33 -15.22 1.50
C GLU A 120 42.79 -16.42 0.72
N LYS A 121 42.98 -17.63 1.26
CA LYS A 121 42.60 -18.87 0.58
C LYS A 121 41.11 -19.17 0.73
N GLN A 122 40.41 -18.44 1.58
CA GLN A 122 38.96 -18.55 1.76
C GLN A 122 38.23 -17.48 0.92
N PHE A 123 37.96 -17.82 -0.34
CA PHE A 123 37.22 -16.95 -1.25
C PHE A 123 35.71 -17.10 -1.08
N ARG A 124 34.99 -15.98 -0.95
CA ARG A 124 33.53 -15.96 -0.82
C ARG A 124 32.93 -15.17 -1.98
N THR A 125 32.01 -15.80 -2.70
CA THR A 125 31.24 -15.09 -3.73
C THR A 125 30.23 -14.13 -3.12
N HIS A 126 29.54 -14.57 -2.07
CA HIS A 126 28.49 -13.81 -1.39
C HIS A 126 28.43 -14.24 0.08
N ARG A 127 28.34 -13.27 0.98
CA ARG A 127 28.01 -13.49 2.39
C ARG A 127 27.36 -12.23 2.96
N PHE A 128 26.32 -12.39 3.76
CA PHE A 128 25.48 -11.29 4.23
C PHE A 128 25.47 -11.24 5.77
N PHE A 129 25.84 -10.09 6.33
CA PHE A 129 25.84 -9.82 7.77
C PHE A 129 24.79 -8.75 8.07
N VAL A 130 23.77 -9.09 8.87
CA VAL A 130 22.64 -8.21 9.17
C VAL A 130 22.76 -7.69 10.60
N ASN A 131 22.52 -6.40 10.80
CA ASN A 131 22.51 -5.75 12.12
C ASN A 131 23.78 -5.96 12.96
N LYS A 132 24.95 -5.76 12.35
CA LYS A 132 26.27 -5.88 12.99
C LYS A 132 27.14 -4.65 12.70
N SER A 133 28.01 -4.29 13.64
CA SER A 133 29.06 -3.28 13.43
C SER A 133 30.27 -3.88 12.71
N VAL A 134 31.15 -3.02 12.17
CA VAL A 134 32.39 -3.48 11.51
C VAL A 134 33.26 -4.34 12.44
N PRO A 135 33.56 -3.94 13.71
CA PRO A 135 34.29 -4.80 14.64
C PRO A 135 33.59 -6.14 14.92
N GLU A 136 32.26 -6.16 15.04
CA GLU A 136 31.49 -7.41 15.25
C GLU A 136 31.60 -8.37 14.05
N VAL A 137 31.60 -7.84 12.81
CA VAL A 137 31.81 -8.63 11.60
C VAL A 137 33.23 -9.18 11.52
N VAL A 138 34.24 -8.34 11.74
CA VAL A 138 35.65 -8.79 11.74
C VAL A 138 35.87 -9.87 12.79
N THR A 139 35.38 -9.66 14.02
CA THR A 139 35.42 -10.66 15.10
C THR A 139 34.79 -11.98 14.67
N GLN A 140 33.59 -11.94 14.07
CA GLN A 140 32.92 -13.16 13.61
C GLN A 140 33.75 -13.89 12.55
N VAL A 141 34.33 -13.18 11.58
CA VAL A 141 35.18 -13.80 10.54
C VAL A 141 36.43 -14.43 11.14
N LEU A 142 37.11 -13.75 12.08
CA LEU A 142 38.28 -14.31 12.76
C LEU A 142 37.94 -15.58 13.56
N GLN A 143 36.81 -15.56 14.29
CA GLN A 143 36.33 -16.71 15.06
C GLN A 143 35.91 -17.88 14.17
N ASP A 144 35.32 -17.63 12.99
CA ASP A 144 35.00 -18.66 12.00
C ASP A 144 36.27 -19.40 11.50
N HIS A 145 37.43 -18.72 11.48
CA HIS A 145 38.74 -19.29 11.17
C HIS A 145 39.45 -19.90 12.38
N GLY A 146 38.80 -19.89 13.54
CA GLY A 146 39.26 -20.57 14.75
C GLY A 146 40.14 -19.75 15.68
N LEU A 147 40.42 -18.47 15.36
CA LEU A 147 41.17 -17.59 16.24
C LEU A 147 40.43 -17.41 17.57
N LYS A 148 41.21 -17.29 18.65
CA LYS A 148 40.71 -17.10 20.01
C LYS A 148 40.76 -15.64 20.41
N ASP A 149 39.95 -15.26 21.40
CA ASP A 149 39.82 -13.87 21.84
C ASP A 149 41.12 -13.24 22.40
N TRP A 150 42.16 -14.04 22.67
CA TRP A 150 43.47 -13.55 23.08
C TRP A 150 44.47 -13.40 21.92
N GLU A 151 44.13 -13.85 20.71
CA GLU A 151 44.96 -13.75 19.49
C GLU A 151 44.65 -12.48 18.69
N TYR A 152 43.64 -11.72 19.10
CA TYR A 152 43.33 -10.40 18.57
C TYR A 152 42.80 -9.48 19.66
N GLU A 153 43.04 -8.17 19.53
CA GLU A 153 42.60 -7.16 20.48
C GLU A 153 42.04 -5.93 19.75
N PHE A 154 40.90 -5.40 20.20
CA PHE A 154 40.33 -4.15 19.70
C PHE A 154 40.54 -3.02 20.73
N ASN A 155 41.49 -2.14 20.47
CA ASN A 155 41.76 -0.92 21.24
C ASN A 155 41.19 0.31 20.51
N LEU A 156 39.85 0.40 20.49
CA LEU A 156 39.10 1.42 19.79
C LEU A 156 38.63 2.51 20.77
N LYS A 157 38.86 3.78 20.43
CA LYS A 157 38.31 4.92 21.18
C LYS A 157 36.94 5.33 20.66
N ALA A 158 36.67 5.14 19.37
CA ALA A 158 35.37 5.39 18.79
C ALA A 158 34.42 4.21 19.02
N SER A 159 33.12 4.52 19.10
CA SER A 159 32.06 3.50 19.08
C SER A 159 31.49 3.39 17.67
N TYR A 160 31.57 2.20 17.07
CA TYR A 160 31.14 1.95 15.70
C TYR A 160 29.68 1.48 15.65
N PRO A 161 28.81 2.13 14.86
CA PRO A 161 27.39 1.80 14.83
C PRO A 161 27.14 0.44 14.15
N LYS A 162 25.99 -0.17 14.47
CA LYS A 162 25.50 -1.33 13.74
C LYS A 162 24.95 -0.91 12.39
N ARG A 163 25.40 -1.57 11.33
CA ARG A 163 24.87 -1.37 9.99
C ARG A 163 23.70 -2.31 9.76
N ALA A 164 22.69 -1.83 9.03
CA ALA A 164 21.53 -2.65 8.68
C ALA A 164 21.96 -3.92 7.90
N GLN A 165 22.93 -3.77 7.01
CA GLN A 165 23.55 -4.88 6.29
C GLN A 165 25.00 -4.54 5.87
N ILE A 166 25.87 -5.55 5.96
CA ILE A 166 27.25 -5.56 5.45
C ILE A 166 27.40 -6.83 4.62
N ASN A 167 27.88 -6.71 3.38
CA ASN A 167 28.03 -7.82 2.46
C ASN A 167 29.48 -7.99 2.03
N GLN A 168 29.90 -9.25 2.00
CA GLN A 168 31.11 -9.69 1.37
C GLN A 168 30.77 -10.13 -0.06
N TYR A 169 31.35 -9.47 -1.06
CA TYR A 169 31.02 -9.71 -2.46
C TYR A 169 32.28 -9.93 -3.29
N GLN A 170 32.42 -11.14 -3.83
CA GLN A 170 33.53 -11.56 -4.70
C GLN A 170 34.92 -11.24 -4.15
N GLU A 171 35.13 -11.52 -2.87
CA GLU A 171 36.39 -11.23 -2.18
C GLU A 171 36.72 -12.36 -1.18
N ASN A 172 38.00 -12.51 -0.86
CA ASN A 172 38.42 -13.44 0.20
C ASN A 172 38.27 -12.81 1.58
N ASP A 173 38.32 -13.63 2.63
CA ASP A 173 38.07 -13.18 4.00
C ASP A 173 39.11 -12.15 4.49
N LEU A 174 40.37 -12.26 4.05
CA LEU A 174 41.40 -11.26 4.38
C LEU A 174 41.11 -9.90 3.72
N ALA A 175 40.87 -9.90 2.40
CA ALA A 175 40.57 -8.69 1.64
C ALA A 175 39.30 -8.00 2.16
N PHE A 176 38.31 -8.78 2.59
CA PHE A 176 37.10 -8.27 3.24
C PHE A 176 37.40 -7.55 4.55
N ILE A 177 38.20 -8.18 5.44
CA ILE A 177 38.63 -7.57 6.71
C ILE A 177 39.42 -6.28 6.43
N GLU A 178 40.45 -6.34 5.59
CA GLU A 178 41.27 -5.17 5.24
C GLU A 178 40.43 -4.04 4.64
N ARG A 179 39.47 -4.37 3.78
CA ARG A 179 38.55 -3.38 3.20
C ARG A 179 37.67 -2.75 4.26
N LEU A 180 37.03 -3.53 5.13
CA LEU A 180 36.16 -2.98 6.17
C LEU A 180 36.94 -2.11 7.18
N LEU A 181 38.09 -2.59 7.66
CA LEU A 181 38.94 -1.85 8.59
C LEU A 181 39.47 -0.58 7.95
N SER A 182 40.01 -0.69 6.73
CA SER A 182 40.52 0.47 6.02
C SER A 182 39.40 1.46 5.77
N GLU A 183 38.21 1.03 5.35
CA GLU A 183 37.04 1.89 5.13
C GLU A 183 36.79 2.78 6.35
N VAL A 184 36.59 2.21 7.54
CA VAL A 184 36.28 2.97 8.77
C VAL A 184 37.51 3.52 9.52
N GLY A 185 38.70 3.43 8.92
CA GLY A 185 39.92 4.05 9.46
C GLY A 185 40.58 3.31 10.63
N ILE A 186 40.21 2.06 10.87
CA ILE A 186 40.86 1.20 11.86
C ILE A 186 42.14 0.65 11.22
N PHE A 187 43.28 0.93 11.86
CA PHE A 187 44.55 0.33 11.50
C PHE A 187 44.85 -0.90 12.34
N TYR A 188 45.74 -1.76 11.87
CA TYR A 188 46.19 -2.92 12.63
C TYR A 188 47.69 -3.15 12.57
N PHE A 189 48.22 -3.83 13.58
CA PHE A 189 49.62 -4.22 13.65
C PHE A 189 49.77 -5.48 14.51
N PHE A 190 50.92 -6.12 14.44
CA PHE A 190 51.19 -7.39 15.12
C PHE A 190 52.17 -7.20 16.27
N THR A 191 51.92 -7.91 17.37
CA THR A 191 52.86 -8.04 18.49
C THR A 191 52.89 -9.49 18.96
N LEU A 192 53.81 -9.81 19.86
CA LEU A 192 53.83 -11.10 20.54
C LEU A 192 53.38 -10.95 21.99
N GLN A 193 52.56 -11.89 22.46
CA GLN A 193 52.23 -11.98 23.89
C GLN A 193 53.51 -12.21 24.70
N LYS A 194 53.66 -11.47 25.81
CA LYS A 194 54.87 -11.53 26.65
C LYS A 194 55.19 -12.94 27.16
N ASP A 195 54.17 -13.70 27.56
CA ASP A 195 54.36 -15.01 28.22
C ASP A 195 54.45 -16.18 27.24
N THR A 196 53.56 -16.22 26.24
CA THR A 196 53.39 -17.35 25.32
C THR A 196 54.15 -17.18 24.01
N GLN A 197 54.59 -15.94 23.69
CA GLN A 197 55.21 -15.56 22.43
C GLN A 197 54.36 -15.93 21.20
N THR A 198 53.04 -15.99 21.38
CA THR A 198 52.07 -16.14 20.28
C THR A 198 51.72 -14.77 19.71
N GLU A 199 51.43 -14.75 18.42
CA GLU A 199 51.00 -13.55 17.72
C GLU A 199 49.66 -13.00 18.24
N VAL A 200 49.57 -11.69 18.36
CA VAL A 200 48.34 -10.94 18.59
C VAL A 200 48.23 -9.84 17.54
N VAL A 201 47.09 -9.80 16.84
CA VAL A 201 46.75 -8.67 15.97
C VAL A 201 46.00 -7.61 16.78
N HIS A 202 46.50 -6.38 16.75
CA HIS A 202 45.88 -5.23 17.41
C HIS A 202 45.12 -4.40 16.40
N PHE A 203 43.84 -4.13 16.65
CA PHE A 203 43.00 -3.24 15.87
C PHE A 203 42.79 -1.93 16.64
N ALA A 204 43.18 -0.79 16.06
CA ALA A 204 43.14 0.51 16.74
C ALA A 204 42.72 1.66 15.81
N ASP A 205 42.21 2.75 16.39
CA ASP A 205 41.70 3.92 15.66
C ASP A 205 42.29 5.26 16.13
N LYS A 206 43.19 5.25 17.13
CA LYS A 206 43.78 6.45 17.75
C LYS A 206 45.23 6.27 18.14
N GLN A 207 45.92 7.40 18.33
CA GLN A 207 47.33 7.48 18.71
C GLN A 207 47.65 6.84 20.06
N SER A 208 46.65 6.67 20.94
CA SER A 208 46.83 6.02 22.24
C SER A 208 47.23 4.54 22.14
N ALA A 209 47.09 3.94 20.96
CA ALA A 209 47.54 2.56 20.72
C ALA A 209 49.02 2.46 20.35
N TRP A 210 49.73 3.58 20.16
CA TRP A 210 51.15 3.58 19.81
C TRP A 210 52.03 3.26 21.04
N GLU A 211 53.16 2.62 20.79
CA GLU A 211 54.17 2.33 21.80
C GLU A 211 55.19 3.47 21.86
N PHE A 212 55.26 4.16 23.00
CA PHE A 212 56.18 5.28 23.22
C PHE A 212 57.43 4.83 24.00
N GLY A 213 58.49 5.64 23.92
CA GLY A 213 59.73 5.45 24.69
C GLY A 213 60.86 4.79 23.93
N LYS A 214 60.69 4.56 22.62
CA LYS A 214 61.76 4.06 21.75
C LYS A 214 62.71 5.20 21.39
N THR A 215 63.93 5.16 21.89
CA THR A 215 64.94 6.20 21.66
C THR A 215 66.22 5.60 21.07
N LEU A 216 66.69 6.14 19.94
CA LEU A 216 67.93 5.70 19.30
C LEU A 216 68.83 6.89 18.93
N PRO A 217 70.15 6.79 19.13
CA PRO A 217 71.10 7.82 18.71
C PRO A 217 71.27 7.85 17.19
N LEU A 218 71.41 9.05 16.63
CA LEU A 218 71.85 9.25 15.25
C LEU A 218 73.36 8.95 15.16
N ASN A 219 73.72 7.79 14.64
CA ASN A 219 75.10 7.39 14.46
C ASN A 219 75.26 6.43 13.28
N SER A 220 76.15 6.76 12.35
CA SER A 220 76.48 5.89 11.21
C SER A 220 77.47 4.80 11.65
N PRO A 221 77.19 3.51 11.37
CA PRO A 221 78.14 2.44 11.63
C PRO A 221 79.30 2.53 10.63
N SER A 222 80.34 3.28 10.98
CA SER A 222 81.59 3.33 10.22
C SER A 222 82.46 2.11 10.53
N GLU A 223 83.14 1.55 9.51
CA GLU A 223 83.87 0.25 9.55
C GLU A 223 84.91 0.10 10.68
N ALA A 224 85.29 1.18 11.38
CA ALA A 224 86.32 1.17 12.43
C ALA A 224 85.79 1.19 13.88
N ASN A 225 84.53 1.58 14.16
CA ASN A 225 83.98 1.58 15.52
C ASN A 225 82.44 1.72 15.54
N ASP A 226 81.70 0.72 16.02
CA ASP A 226 80.23 0.76 16.18
C ASP A 226 79.74 1.14 17.60
N ASN A 227 80.66 1.38 18.55
CA ASN A 227 80.37 1.64 19.97
C ASN A 227 79.46 0.61 20.68
N GLY A 228 79.13 -0.51 20.05
CA GLY A 228 78.29 -1.59 20.56
C GLY A 228 76.84 -1.21 20.84
N ALA A 229 76.39 -0.02 20.43
CA ALA A 229 75.07 0.53 20.74
C ALA A 229 74.22 0.63 19.47
N ASP A 230 72.97 0.21 19.56
CA ASP A 230 72.03 0.32 18.44
C ASP A 230 71.77 1.79 18.08
N SER A 231 71.76 2.08 16.77
CA SER A 231 71.66 3.46 16.26
C SER A 231 70.78 3.56 15.02
N VAL A 232 70.50 4.79 14.59
CA VAL A 232 69.87 5.12 13.31
C VAL A 232 70.79 5.99 12.45
N TRP A 233 70.70 5.85 11.13
CA TRP A 233 71.45 6.65 10.15
C TRP A 233 70.71 6.70 8.80
N ASP A 234 71.29 7.39 7.81
CA ASP A 234 70.69 7.59 6.48
C ASP A 234 69.24 8.08 6.53
N VAL A 235 68.97 9.07 7.41
CA VAL A 235 67.63 9.62 7.59
C VAL A 235 67.28 10.54 6.41
N HIS A 236 66.26 10.17 5.65
CA HIS A 236 65.76 10.95 4.52
C HIS A 236 64.34 11.44 4.81
N VAL A 237 64.02 12.67 4.43
CA VAL A 237 62.68 13.26 4.53
C VAL A 237 62.21 13.67 3.14
N TRP A 238 61.00 13.28 2.77
CA TRP A 238 60.34 13.77 1.55
C TRP A 238 58.96 14.35 1.85
N HIS A 239 58.50 15.26 0.99
CA HIS A 239 57.22 15.94 1.11
C HIS A 239 56.42 15.85 -0.18
N ASN A 240 55.10 15.69 -0.06
CA ASN A 240 54.14 15.69 -1.17
C ASN A 240 53.08 16.78 -0.95
N VAL A 241 52.63 17.41 -2.03
CA VAL A 241 51.39 18.22 -2.00
C VAL A 241 50.21 17.26 -1.90
N VAL A 242 49.29 17.56 -0.98
CA VAL A 242 48.09 16.77 -0.73
C VAL A 242 46.85 17.67 -0.74
N GLU A 243 45.68 17.05 -0.71
CA GLU A 243 44.38 17.69 -0.81
C GLU A 243 44.14 18.64 0.38
N SER A 244 43.52 19.79 0.13
CA SER A 244 43.37 20.86 1.14
C SER A 244 42.16 20.67 2.06
N SER A 245 41.09 20.05 1.56
CA SER A 245 39.91 19.75 2.35
C SER A 245 39.05 18.67 1.71
N VAL A 246 38.18 18.06 2.52
CA VAL A 246 37.24 17.02 2.08
C VAL A 246 35.83 17.35 2.56
N THR A 247 34.82 17.15 1.70
CA THR A 247 33.40 17.22 2.05
C THR A 247 32.69 15.92 1.67
N ALA A 248 31.83 15.42 2.56
CA ALA A 248 31.03 14.23 2.36
C ALA A 248 29.53 14.59 2.29
N ASN A 249 28.77 13.95 1.41
CA ASN A 249 27.31 14.11 1.34
C ASN A 249 26.63 12.78 1.01
N ASP A 250 25.40 12.58 1.48
CA ASP A 250 24.62 11.37 1.20
C ASP A 250 23.12 11.68 1.11
N TYR A 251 22.32 10.67 0.80
CA TYR A 251 20.86 10.75 0.76
C TYR A 251 20.25 9.61 1.55
N ASN A 252 19.47 9.96 2.58
CA ASN A 252 18.68 9.01 3.36
C ASN A 252 17.21 9.09 2.94
N HIS A 253 16.72 8.06 2.26
CA HIS A 253 15.33 8.01 1.81
C HIS A 253 14.30 7.93 2.93
N ARG A 254 14.69 7.53 4.15
CA ARG A 254 13.80 7.49 5.32
C ARG A 254 13.56 8.88 5.90
N GLU A 255 14.52 9.78 5.70
CA GLU A 255 14.50 11.18 6.15
C GLU A 255 14.86 12.08 4.96
N ALA A 256 14.08 12.01 3.88
CA ALA A 256 14.46 12.58 2.57
C ALA A 256 14.71 14.10 2.57
N GLN A 257 14.18 14.83 3.55
CA GLN A 257 14.36 16.28 3.72
C GLN A 257 15.64 16.65 4.49
N LYS A 258 16.28 15.69 5.16
CA LYS A 258 17.46 15.93 5.98
C LYS A 258 18.68 16.15 5.10
N VAL A 259 19.35 17.29 5.30
CA VAL A 259 20.63 17.58 4.66
C VAL A 259 21.72 16.80 5.38
N LEU A 260 22.44 15.97 4.62
CA LEU A 260 23.51 15.12 5.16
C LEU A 260 24.91 15.60 4.74
N THR A 261 25.05 16.82 4.23
CA THR A 261 26.36 17.38 3.89
C THR A 261 27.18 17.61 5.16
N SER A 262 28.45 17.20 5.14
CA SER A 262 29.43 17.50 6.19
C SER A 262 29.92 18.95 6.09
N ALA A 263 30.54 19.45 7.15
CA ALA A 263 31.41 20.60 7.02
C ALA A 263 32.66 20.21 6.21
N PRO A 264 33.32 21.17 5.53
CA PRO A 264 34.64 20.95 4.95
C PRO A 264 35.62 20.58 6.08
N ALA A 265 36.20 19.39 5.97
CA ALA A 265 37.20 18.90 6.92
C ALA A 265 38.57 19.43 6.53
N ASP A 266 39.15 20.30 7.37
CA ASP A 266 40.56 20.70 7.32
C ASP A 266 41.27 20.29 8.62
N MET A 267 42.07 19.23 8.55
CA MET A 267 42.82 18.70 9.69
C MET A 267 44.20 19.34 9.86
N THR A 268 44.60 20.25 8.96
CA THR A 268 45.75 21.15 9.16
C THR A 268 45.39 22.36 10.03
N ARG A 269 44.09 22.62 10.22
CA ARG A 269 43.55 23.77 10.99
C ARG A 269 44.09 25.12 10.48
N GLY A 270 44.22 25.26 9.17
CA GLY A 270 44.75 26.46 8.52
C GLY A 270 46.28 26.53 8.40
N GLU A 271 47.03 25.60 8.99
CA GLU A 271 48.50 25.55 8.84
C GLU A 271 48.95 24.93 7.51
N GLY A 272 48.01 24.45 6.68
CA GLY A 272 48.27 23.87 5.37
C GLY A 272 48.42 24.87 4.21
N GLU A 273 48.28 26.18 4.47
CA GLU A 273 48.30 27.21 3.41
C GLU A 273 49.64 27.20 2.64
N GLY A 274 49.57 27.06 1.32
CA GLY A 274 50.73 27.00 0.44
C GLY A 274 51.40 25.62 0.28
N ILE A 275 50.98 24.61 1.04
CA ILE A 275 51.51 23.23 0.96
C ILE A 275 50.43 22.15 0.70
N THR A 276 49.15 22.54 0.66
CA THR A 276 48.02 21.71 0.20
C THR A 276 47.27 22.38 -0.95
N TYR A 277 46.54 21.61 -1.77
CA TYR A 277 45.76 22.14 -2.90
C TYR A 277 44.55 21.26 -3.25
N GLY A 278 43.46 21.88 -3.66
CA GLY A 278 42.26 21.20 -4.19
C GLY A 278 41.27 20.77 -3.11
N GLU A 279 39.98 20.77 -3.46
CA GLU A 279 38.87 20.36 -2.60
C GLU A 279 38.29 19.04 -3.09
N VAL A 280 38.12 18.07 -2.19
CA VAL A 280 37.56 16.75 -2.52
C VAL A 280 36.11 16.67 -2.09
N TYR A 281 35.25 16.21 -2.99
CA TYR A 281 33.84 15.97 -2.70
C TYR A 281 33.48 14.49 -2.90
N HIS A 282 33.00 13.86 -1.83
CA HIS A 282 32.48 12.50 -1.86
C HIS A 282 30.96 12.47 -1.71
N TYR A 283 30.29 11.84 -2.68
CA TYR A 283 28.86 11.57 -2.60
C TYR A 283 28.62 10.09 -2.31
N ARG A 284 27.74 9.83 -1.34
CA ARG A 284 27.29 8.52 -0.83
C ARG A 284 28.31 7.69 -0.02
N PRO A 285 29.02 8.25 0.98
CA PRO A 285 29.93 7.47 1.83
C PRO A 285 29.24 6.61 2.91
N ARG A 286 27.89 6.62 3.00
CA ARG A 286 27.04 5.80 3.90
C ARG A 286 26.86 6.28 5.33
N HIS A 287 26.69 7.58 5.51
CA HIS A 287 26.22 8.12 6.78
C HIS A 287 24.71 8.42 6.76
N LEU A 288 24.09 8.27 7.93
CA LEU A 288 22.68 8.65 8.17
C LEU A 288 22.56 10.04 8.85
N GLU A 289 23.69 10.60 9.27
CA GLU A 289 23.78 11.87 9.99
C GLU A 289 25.05 12.62 9.58
N SER A 290 25.01 13.96 9.56
CA SER A 290 26.21 14.77 9.33
C SER A 290 27.22 14.67 10.48
N GLY A 291 26.76 14.46 11.73
CA GLY A 291 27.62 14.40 12.92
C GLY A 291 28.15 15.76 13.40
N ASP A 292 28.74 15.81 14.59
CA ASP A 292 29.41 17.01 15.09
C ASP A 292 30.63 17.37 14.23
N LYS A 293 30.95 18.67 14.10
CA LYS A 293 32.06 19.14 13.25
C LYS A 293 33.43 18.84 13.87
N PHE A 294 33.57 18.93 15.18
CA PHE A 294 34.85 18.89 15.87
C PHE A 294 35.13 17.50 16.46
N ASP A 295 34.11 16.84 16.99
CA ASP A 295 34.17 15.49 17.54
C ASP A 295 33.12 14.56 16.91
N PRO A 296 33.28 14.24 15.62
CA PRO A 296 32.29 13.43 14.91
C PRO A 296 32.26 12.00 15.44
N THR A 297 31.06 11.48 15.70
CA THR A 297 30.82 10.06 15.98
C THR A 297 31.13 9.22 14.73
N ALA A 298 31.54 7.96 14.94
CA ALA A 298 31.96 7.10 13.84
C ALA A 298 30.86 6.92 12.78
N GLU A 299 31.28 6.88 11.52
CA GLU A 299 30.42 6.73 10.33
C GLU A 299 29.41 7.86 10.08
N THR A 300 29.60 9.04 10.67
CA THR A 300 28.88 10.28 10.27
C THR A 300 29.55 11.01 9.11
N GLY A 301 28.87 11.96 8.47
CA GLY A 301 29.41 12.72 7.34
C GLY A 301 30.74 13.43 7.67
N ASN A 302 30.79 14.12 8.82
CA ASN A 302 32.01 14.78 9.31
C ASN A 302 33.12 13.77 9.67
N PHE A 303 32.76 12.58 10.16
CA PHE A 303 33.72 11.51 10.38
C PHE A 303 34.36 11.05 9.07
N TRP A 304 33.57 10.80 8.01
CA TRP A 304 34.08 10.38 6.71
C TRP A 304 35.00 11.43 6.08
N ALA A 305 34.57 12.70 6.11
CA ALA A 305 35.37 13.81 5.59
C ALA A 305 36.70 13.96 6.34
N ARG A 306 36.66 13.90 7.68
CA ARG A 306 37.87 13.93 8.52
C ARG A 306 38.80 12.76 8.23
N LEU A 307 38.26 11.55 8.20
CA LEU A 307 39.01 10.32 8.00
C LEU A 307 39.77 10.34 6.68
N GLU A 308 39.12 10.76 5.59
CA GLU A 308 39.77 10.87 4.29
C GLU A 308 40.85 11.95 4.27
N HIS A 309 40.60 13.11 4.88
CA HIS A 309 41.63 14.14 4.97
C HIS A 309 42.84 13.68 5.82
N GLU A 310 42.62 12.95 6.92
CA GLU A 310 43.70 12.33 7.69
C GLU A 310 44.53 11.35 6.84
N ARG A 311 43.92 10.60 5.89
CA ARG A 311 44.65 9.73 4.93
C ARG A 311 45.53 10.53 3.97
N PHE A 312 45.01 11.59 3.37
CA PHE A 312 45.82 12.43 2.48
C PHE A 312 47.02 13.01 3.22
N LEU A 313 46.78 13.60 4.38
CA LEU A 313 47.83 14.19 5.20
C LEU A 313 48.87 13.13 5.62
N SER A 314 48.49 11.87 5.90
CA SER A 314 49.40 10.74 6.18
C SER A 314 50.51 10.55 5.16
N THR A 315 50.29 10.95 3.91
CA THR A 315 51.27 10.82 2.82
C THR A 315 52.03 12.11 2.52
N GLN A 316 51.70 13.20 3.22
CA GLN A 316 52.29 14.53 3.02
C GLN A 316 53.76 14.58 3.40
N THR A 317 54.16 13.92 4.48
CA THR A 317 55.55 13.85 4.94
C THR A 317 55.88 12.42 5.31
N THR A 318 56.97 11.89 4.75
CA THR A 318 57.50 10.59 5.15
C THR A 318 58.97 10.71 5.46
N VAL A 319 59.38 9.97 6.49
CA VAL A 319 60.77 9.88 6.95
C VAL A 319 61.21 8.43 6.80
N THR A 320 62.36 8.20 6.20
CA THR A 320 62.95 6.87 6.06
C THR A 320 64.35 6.86 6.67
N GLY A 321 64.82 5.70 7.07
CA GLY A 321 66.18 5.55 7.59
C GLY A 321 66.63 4.11 7.71
N SER A 322 67.89 3.95 8.13
CA SER A 322 68.51 2.66 8.46
C SER A 322 68.75 2.57 9.97
N SER A 323 68.83 1.35 10.50
CA SER A 323 69.12 1.04 11.90
C SER A 323 69.75 -0.35 12.06
N THR A 324 70.41 -0.60 13.19
CA THR A 324 70.83 -1.94 13.63
C THR A 324 69.85 -2.57 14.63
N ASP A 325 68.92 -1.79 15.18
CA ASP A 325 68.05 -2.23 16.26
C ASP A 325 67.00 -3.23 15.75
N SER A 326 67.16 -4.49 16.14
CA SER A 326 66.24 -5.55 15.76
C SER A 326 64.82 -5.32 16.27
N THR A 327 64.62 -4.59 17.37
CA THR A 327 63.33 -4.46 18.07
C THR A 327 62.41 -3.37 17.50
N LEU A 328 62.84 -2.66 16.46
CA LEU A 328 61.95 -1.76 15.74
C LEU A 328 60.75 -2.53 15.18
N SER A 329 59.57 -1.95 15.30
CA SER A 329 58.32 -2.51 14.76
C SER A 329 57.35 -1.40 14.37
N PRO A 330 56.37 -1.69 13.49
CA PRO A 330 55.25 -0.78 13.28
C PRO A 330 54.55 -0.41 14.60
N ALA A 331 53.93 0.77 14.63
CA ALA A 331 53.23 1.35 15.78
C ALA A 331 54.11 1.85 16.95
N GLN A 332 55.43 1.81 16.81
CA GLN A 332 56.36 2.46 17.75
C GLN A 332 56.59 3.93 17.40
N VAL A 333 56.71 4.79 18.42
CA VAL A 333 57.14 6.18 18.28
C VAL A 333 58.63 6.27 18.57
N LEU A 334 59.42 6.45 17.52
CA LEU A 334 60.87 6.58 17.54
C LEU A 334 61.29 8.03 17.78
N THR A 335 62.06 8.26 18.84
CA THR A 335 62.77 9.51 19.10
C THR A 335 64.23 9.36 18.71
N ILE A 336 64.71 10.19 17.79
CA ILE A 336 66.11 10.19 17.37
C ILE A 336 66.88 11.21 18.20
N THR A 337 67.95 10.78 18.87
CA THR A 337 68.81 11.69 19.65
C THR A 337 70.08 12.00 18.89
N GLU A 338 70.41 13.30 18.78
CA GLU A 338 71.64 13.78 18.15
C GLU A 338 72.49 14.53 19.17
N THR A 339 73.79 14.28 19.16
CA THR A 339 74.75 14.92 20.07
C THR A 339 75.50 16.11 19.45
N VAL A 340 75.25 16.42 18.18
CA VAL A 340 75.89 17.51 17.43
C VAL A 340 75.10 18.82 17.64
N ILE A 341 75.82 19.93 17.83
CA ILE A 341 75.24 21.28 17.96
C ILE A 341 75.87 22.16 16.85
N PRO A 342 75.07 22.75 15.94
CA PRO A 342 73.60 22.67 15.85
C PRO A 342 73.08 21.31 15.34
N PRO A 343 71.83 20.91 15.68
CA PRO A 343 71.22 19.69 15.16
C PRO A 343 71.20 19.65 13.62
N THR A 344 71.40 18.47 13.03
CA THR A 344 71.41 18.26 11.57
C THR A 344 70.11 17.66 11.05
N LEU A 345 69.27 17.10 11.92
CA LEU A 345 67.97 16.55 11.53
C LEU A 345 66.93 17.65 11.23
N PRO A 346 66.06 17.45 10.22
CA PRO A 346 64.99 18.40 9.92
C PRO A 346 63.94 18.52 11.03
N ALA A 347 63.28 19.68 11.13
CA ALA A 347 62.23 19.93 12.13
C ALA A 347 61.10 18.86 12.15
N ALA A 348 60.85 18.21 11.02
CA ALA A 348 59.88 17.12 10.91
C ALA A 348 60.16 15.90 11.80
N THR A 349 61.38 15.75 12.35
CA THR A 349 61.76 14.63 13.22
C THR A 349 61.78 14.99 14.72
N GLU A 350 61.53 16.25 15.10
CA GLU A 350 61.69 16.73 16.48
C GLU A 350 60.68 16.11 17.47
N ASN A 351 59.43 15.92 17.04
CA ASN A 351 58.32 15.45 17.89
C ASN A 351 58.18 13.92 17.92
N GLY A 352 59.18 13.18 17.41
CA GLY A 352 59.14 11.74 17.26
C GLY A 352 58.52 11.27 15.94
N LEU A 353 58.76 10.01 15.60
CA LEU A 353 58.42 9.39 14.33
C LEU A 353 57.63 8.11 14.55
N VAL A 354 56.40 8.03 14.04
CA VAL A 354 55.58 6.81 14.11
C VAL A 354 56.04 5.86 13.01
N ILE A 355 56.60 4.71 13.39
CA ILE A 355 57.05 3.69 12.44
C ILE A 355 55.83 3.06 11.77
N LEU A 356 55.80 3.15 10.44
CA LEU A 356 54.78 2.56 9.57
C LEU A 356 55.24 1.25 8.97
N SER A 357 56.55 1.07 8.74
CA SER A 357 57.11 -0.21 8.29
C SER A 357 58.56 -0.38 8.73
N ALA A 358 58.98 -1.63 8.85
CA ALA A 358 60.36 -2.03 9.15
C ALA A 358 60.76 -3.26 8.32
N GLY A 359 61.89 -3.18 7.61
CA GLY A 359 62.46 -4.23 6.78
C GLY A 359 63.75 -4.76 7.39
N PHE A 360 63.85 -6.06 7.56
CA PHE A 360 64.96 -6.74 8.22
C PHE A 360 65.73 -7.57 7.20
N THR A 361 67.03 -7.33 7.04
CA THR A 361 67.89 -8.14 6.19
C THR A 361 69.13 -8.55 6.97
N ALA A 362 69.42 -9.84 7.01
CA ALA A 362 70.63 -10.35 7.63
C ALA A 362 71.12 -11.66 7.01
N SER A 363 72.40 -11.97 7.20
CA SER A 363 72.99 -13.25 6.78
C SER A 363 74.14 -13.64 7.70
N ARG A 364 74.73 -14.82 7.50
CA ARG A 364 75.98 -15.18 8.18
C ARG A 364 77.15 -14.25 7.85
N LYS A 365 77.10 -13.58 6.69
CA LYS A 365 78.18 -12.71 6.19
C LYS A 365 78.00 -11.25 6.57
N ASN A 366 76.75 -10.81 6.69
CA ASN A 366 76.39 -9.41 6.89
C ASN A 366 75.56 -9.28 8.17
N ALA A 367 75.91 -8.31 9.01
CA ALA A 367 75.13 -7.97 10.21
C ALA A 367 73.68 -7.60 9.85
N LEU A 368 72.81 -7.64 10.87
CA LEU A 368 71.43 -7.21 10.72
C LEU A 368 71.39 -5.74 10.30
N ARG A 369 70.67 -5.47 9.21
CA ARG A 369 70.27 -4.13 8.80
C ARG A 369 68.76 -4.03 8.84
N VAL A 370 68.27 -2.96 9.46
CA VAL A 370 66.86 -2.61 9.55
C VAL A 370 66.62 -1.34 8.75
N GLU A 371 65.75 -1.38 7.76
CA GLU A 371 65.27 -0.20 7.04
C GLU A 371 63.88 0.15 7.55
N TRP A 372 63.61 1.41 7.88
CA TRP A 372 62.33 1.80 8.45
C TRP A 372 61.73 2.98 7.68
N THR A 373 60.40 3.02 7.65
CA THR A 373 59.60 4.14 7.12
C THR A 373 58.66 4.61 8.21
N ALA A 374 58.58 5.92 8.39
CA ALA A 374 57.80 6.55 9.44
C ALA A 374 57.14 7.84 8.96
N MET A 375 56.16 8.31 9.72
CA MET A 375 55.62 9.67 9.59
C MET A 375 55.89 10.46 10.87
N PRO A 376 55.95 11.81 10.80
CA PRO A 376 56.00 12.64 12.01
C PRO A 376 54.84 12.35 12.95
N TYR A 377 55.14 12.21 14.24
CA TYR A 377 54.14 12.07 15.29
C TYR A 377 53.33 13.36 15.45
N SER A 378 52.02 13.21 15.71
CA SER A 378 51.11 14.32 16.00
C SER A 378 50.06 13.90 17.01
N GLU A 379 49.82 14.77 18.01
CA GLU A 379 48.75 14.57 19.00
C GLU A 379 47.34 14.76 18.40
N THR A 380 47.22 15.62 17.38
CA THR A 380 45.94 16.00 16.79
C THR A 380 45.58 15.20 15.55
N ARG A 381 46.57 14.56 14.92
CA ARG A 381 46.41 13.78 13.69
C ARG A 381 46.89 12.34 13.87
N CYS A 382 46.00 11.40 13.60
CA CYS A 382 46.32 9.98 13.65
C CYS A 382 46.56 9.46 12.23
N TRP A 383 47.46 8.49 12.07
CA TRP A 383 47.63 7.80 10.81
C TRP A 383 46.37 6.99 10.47
N ARG A 384 46.04 6.93 9.18
CA ARG A 384 44.92 6.16 8.64
C ARG A 384 45.39 5.24 7.52
N PRO A 385 44.90 4.00 7.48
CA PRO A 385 45.20 3.09 6.39
C PRO A 385 44.63 3.63 5.06
N PRO A 386 45.33 3.41 3.93
CA PRO A 386 44.78 3.70 2.61
C PRO A 386 43.47 2.94 2.37
N ALA A 387 42.45 3.63 1.84
CA ALA A 387 41.15 3.02 1.57
C ALA A 387 41.26 1.97 0.45
N LYS A 388 40.86 0.73 0.73
CA LYS A 388 40.76 -0.32 -0.30
C LYS A 388 39.50 -0.09 -1.13
N LYS A 389 39.57 -0.39 -2.44
CA LYS A 389 38.43 -0.25 -3.34
C LYS A 389 37.30 -1.17 -2.94
N ARG A 390 36.07 -0.65 -3.00
CA ARG A 390 34.87 -1.46 -2.79
C ARG A 390 34.58 -2.34 -3.99
N PRO A 391 34.09 -3.58 -3.76
CA PRO A 391 33.58 -4.40 -4.85
C PRO A 391 32.25 -3.79 -5.34
N VAL A 392 31.98 -3.94 -6.65
CA VAL A 392 30.83 -3.31 -7.32
C VAL A 392 29.97 -4.40 -7.95
N VAL A 393 28.67 -4.42 -7.64
CA VAL A 393 27.69 -5.29 -8.28
C VAL A 393 27.23 -4.63 -9.59
N SER A 394 27.63 -5.19 -10.72
CA SER A 394 27.32 -4.65 -12.05
C SER A 394 25.91 -4.99 -12.58
N GLY A 395 25.15 -5.82 -11.87
CA GLY A 395 23.82 -6.29 -12.27
C GLY A 395 22.87 -6.48 -11.09
N THR A 396 21.96 -7.44 -11.20
CA THR A 396 21.01 -7.79 -10.13
C THR A 396 21.37 -9.13 -9.48
N LEU A 397 21.02 -9.28 -8.20
CA LEU A 397 21.03 -10.56 -7.50
C LEU A 397 19.59 -11.07 -7.34
N MET A 398 19.40 -12.38 -7.48
CA MET A 398 18.09 -13.01 -7.26
C MET A 398 17.85 -13.21 -5.77
N ALA A 399 16.63 -12.89 -5.35
CA ALA A 399 16.17 -13.11 -3.99
C ALA A 399 14.68 -13.45 -3.99
N ARG A 400 14.18 -13.91 -2.85
CA ARG A 400 12.75 -14.17 -2.65
C ARG A 400 12.22 -13.36 -1.49
N VAL A 401 11.04 -12.79 -1.69
CA VAL A 401 10.34 -12.06 -0.62
C VAL A 401 10.02 -13.01 0.53
N THR A 402 10.38 -12.62 1.75
CA THR A 402 10.22 -13.46 2.96
C THR A 402 9.22 -12.84 3.94
N SER A 403 8.77 -13.63 4.92
CA SER A 403 7.90 -13.22 6.02
C SER A 403 8.36 -13.89 7.31
N ALA A 404 8.21 -13.22 8.46
CA ALA A 404 8.46 -13.86 9.76
C ALA A 404 7.43 -14.95 10.08
N LYS A 405 6.26 -14.90 9.46
CA LYS A 405 5.21 -15.91 9.64
C LYS A 405 5.43 -17.04 8.65
N ASP A 406 5.33 -18.27 9.15
CA ASP A 406 5.36 -19.45 8.29
C ASP A 406 4.09 -19.55 7.44
N ASN A 407 4.25 -19.91 6.17
CA ASN A 407 3.17 -20.00 5.17
C ASN A 407 2.26 -18.75 5.10
N ASP A 408 2.85 -17.56 5.20
CA ASP A 408 2.13 -16.31 5.02
C ASP A 408 1.70 -16.14 3.55
N ILE A 409 0.50 -15.61 3.35
CA ILE A 409 -0.01 -15.32 2.00
C ILE A 409 0.61 -14.00 1.49
N TYR A 410 0.95 -13.10 2.41
CA TYR A 410 1.49 -11.77 2.10
C TYR A 410 2.92 -11.64 2.61
N ALA A 411 3.68 -10.71 2.03
CA ALA A 411 5.00 -10.40 2.52
C ALA A 411 4.96 -9.66 3.85
N TRP A 412 5.99 -9.84 4.68
CA TRP A 412 6.18 -8.99 5.84
C TRP A 412 6.75 -7.63 5.41
N GLN A 413 5.87 -6.63 5.32
CA GLN A 413 6.25 -5.23 5.14
C GLN A 413 6.40 -4.55 6.50
N ASP A 414 7.32 -3.59 6.60
CA ASP A 414 7.37 -2.67 7.74
C ASP A 414 6.41 -1.49 7.58
N GLU A 415 6.35 -0.60 8.58
CA GLU A 415 5.47 0.59 8.58
C GLU A 415 5.71 1.53 7.39
N ALA A 416 6.90 1.49 6.78
CA ALA A 416 7.25 2.27 5.59
C ALA A 416 7.00 1.50 4.28
N GLY A 417 6.45 0.28 4.34
CA GLY A 417 6.20 -0.57 3.17
C GLY A 417 7.46 -1.20 2.57
N LEU A 418 8.56 -1.30 3.34
CA LEU A 418 9.79 -1.98 2.91
C LEU A 418 9.64 -3.50 3.10
N TYR A 419 10.24 -4.26 2.19
CA TYR A 419 10.20 -5.72 2.18
C TYR A 419 11.46 -6.29 2.82
N ARG A 420 11.41 -7.55 3.22
CA ARG A 420 12.62 -8.35 3.49
C ARG A 420 12.73 -9.45 2.45
N VAL A 421 13.96 -9.85 2.16
CA VAL A 421 14.24 -10.84 1.13
C VAL A 421 15.26 -11.85 1.62
N LYS A 422 15.18 -13.07 1.12
CA LYS A 422 16.22 -14.09 1.25
C LYS A 422 16.97 -14.16 -0.07
N PHE A 423 18.25 -13.79 -0.07
CA PHE A 423 19.10 -13.90 -1.26
C PHE A 423 19.37 -15.37 -1.58
N ASP A 424 19.25 -15.76 -2.84
CA ASP A 424 19.49 -17.15 -3.25
C ASP A 424 20.97 -17.56 -3.07
N ALA A 425 21.86 -16.58 -3.11
CA ALA A 425 23.30 -16.78 -2.90
C ALA A 425 23.72 -16.84 -1.43
N ASP A 426 22.81 -16.59 -0.48
CA ASP A 426 23.11 -16.66 0.94
C ASP A 426 23.14 -18.11 1.42
N ARG A 427 24.28 -18.52 2.00
CA ARG A 427 24.51 -19.88 2.49
C ARG A 427 24.43 -19.99 4.01
N ASP A 428 24.39 -18.86 4.70
CA ASP A 428 24.35 -18.84 6.15
C ASP A 428 22.89 -18.96 6.62
N ASP A 429 22.63 -19.87 7.54
CA ASP A 429 21.30 -20.02 8.13
C ASP A 429 20.97 -18.80 9.01
N LYS A 430 19.84 -18.16 8.73
CA LYS A 430 19.32 -17.00 9.45
C LYS A 430 17.87 -17.23 9.85
N THR A 431 17.44 -16.55 10.91
CA THR A 431 16.02 -16.56 11.32
C THR A 431 15.15 -16.04 10.19
N GLN A 432 14.07 -16.77 9.89
CA GLN A 432 13.12 -16.37 8.86
C GLN A 432 12.50 -15.00 9.16
N GLY A 433 12.40 -14.14 8.14
CA GLY A 433 12.01 -12.74 8.28
C GLY A 433 13.15 -11.81 8.71
N GLN A 434 14.38 -12.30 8.94
CA GLN A 434 15.55 -11.51 9.33
C GLN A 434 16.78 -11.80 8.45
N GLU A 435 16.57 -12.34 7.25
CA GLU A 435 17.63 -12.75 6.32
C GLU A 435 18.32 -11.56 5.63
N SER A 436 17.63 -10.41 5.53
CA SER A 436 18.17 -9.16 4.96
C SER A 436 17.75 -7.94 5.77
N MET A 437 18.37 -6.80 5.47
CA MET A 437 17.79 -5.50 5.82
C MET A 437 16.45 -5.27 5.10
N PRO A 438 15.58 -4.36 5.60
CA PRO A 438 14.42 -3.90 4.86
C PRO A 438 14.85 -3.19 3.56
N VAL A 439 14.28 -3.60 2.42
CA VAL A 439 14.57 -3.12 1.07
C VAL A 439 13.36 -2.45 0.43
N ARG A 440 13.62 -1.38 -0.33
CA ARG A 440 12.59 -0.64 -1.08
C ARG A 440 12.16 -1.42 -2.32
N LEU A 441 10.90 -1.27 -2.71
CA LEU A 441 10.39 -1.69 -4.02
C LEU A 441 10.36 -0.50 -4.98
N ALA A 442 11.04 -0.61 -6.12
CA ALA A 442 10.90 0.31 -7.23
C ALA A 442 9.48 0.19 -7.81
N LYS A 443 8.78 1.31 -7.96
CA LYS A 443 7.38 1.37 -8.39
C LYS A 443 7.27 2.08 -9.74
N PRO A 444 6.32 1.69 -10.62
CA PRO A 444 6.09 2.38 -11.88
C PRO A 444 5.63 3.84 -11.72
N TYR A 445 4.92 4.15 -10.63
CA TYR A 445 4.42 5.49 -10.32
C TYR A 445 4.29 5.67 -8.80
N GLY A 446 4.69 6.83 -8.29
CA GLY A 446 4.59 7.18 -6.88
C GLY A 446 4.68 8.69 -6.66
N GLY A 447 3.91 9.18 -5.68
CA GLY A 447 3.91 10.54 -5.16
C GLY A 447 3.64 10.51 -3.64
N ASP A 448 3.13 11.61 -3.10
CA ASP A 448 2.90 11.77 -1.64
C ASP A 448 1.83 10.80 -1.11
N VAL A 449 0.58 10.95 -1.55
CA VAL A 449 -0.57 10.12 -1.15
C VAL A 449 -1.18 9.29 -2.29
N TYR A 450 -0.47 9.20 -3.43
CA TYR A 450 -0.94 8.49 -4.63
C TYR A 450 0.19 7.74 -5.32
N GLY A 451 -0.15 6.69 -6.09
CA GLY A 451 0.83 5.86 -6.79
C GLY A 451 0.28 4.49 -7.18
N ILE A 452 1.17 3.64 -7.71
CA ILE A 452 0.88 2.23 -8.01
C ILE A 452 1.67 1.37 -7.02
N HIS A 453 0.97 0.63 -6.17
CA HIS A 453 1.56 -0.37 -5.28
C HIS A 453 0.70 -1.64 -5.31
N PHE A 454 1.22 -2.70 -5.92
CA PHE A 454 0.70 -4.06 -5.76
C PHE A 454 1.62 -4.81 -4.79
N PRO A 455 1.17 -5.17 -3.57
CA PRO A 455 2.02 -5.83 -2.61
C PRO A 455 2.55 -7.16 -3.15
N LEU A 456 3.87 -7.37 -3.03
CA LEU A 456 4.45 -8.67 -3.33
C LEU A 456 4.02 -9.67 -2.25
N ILE A 457 3.84 -10.93 -2.66
CA ILE A 457 3.48 -12.03 -1.76
C ILE A 457 4.74 -12.77 -1.29
N GLN A 458 4.65 -13.51 -0.19
CA GLN A 458 5.76 -14.37 0.25
C GLN A 458 6.17 -15.34 -0.87
N GLY A 459 7.48 -15.54 -1.04
CA GLY A 459 8.02 -16.44 -2.05
C GLY A 459 8.15 -15.84 -3.46
N THR A 460 7.62 -14.63 -3.69
CA THR A 460 7.78 -13.91 -4.97
C THR A 460 9.27 -13.76 -5.28
N GLU A 461 9.67 -14.20 -6.47
CA GLU A 461 11.03 -14.00 -6.98
C GLU A 461 11.23 -12.55 -7.37
N VAL A 462 12.34 -11.97 -6.94
CA VAL A 462 12.66 -10.56 -7.17
C VAL A 462 14.10 -10.38 -7.62
N ALA A 463 14.30 -9.42 -8.51
CA ALA A 463 15.61 -8.94 -8.89
C ALA A 463 16.03 -7.79 -7.98
N ILE A 464 17.11 -7.98 -7.20
CA ILE A 464 17.68 -6.97 -6.32
C ILE A 464 18.77 -6.20 -7.07
N ALA A 465 18.57 -4.90 -7.23
CA ALA A 465 19.58 -3.98 -7.73
C ALA A 465 20.25 -3.23 -6.57
N PHE A 466 21.36 -2.56 -6.86
CA PHE A 466 22.22 -1.92 -5.86
C PHE A 466 22.50 -0.48 -6.26
N HIS A 467 22.32 0.48 -5.35
CA HIS A 467 22.62 1.89 -5.65
C HIS A 467 24.12 2.06 -5.93
N ASP A 468 24.48 2.60 -7.10
CA ASP A 468 25.86 2.72 -7.62
C ASP A 468 26.65 1.40 -7.64
N GLY A 469 25.94 0.26 -7.60
CA GLY A 469 26.55 -1.06 -7.45
C GLY A 469 27.11 -1.35 -6.06
N ASP A 470 26.84 -0.54 -5.04
CA ASP A 470 27.23 -0.79 -3.65
C ASP A 470 26.49 -2.04 -3.12
N PRO A 471 27.20 -3.16 -2.84
CA PRO A 471 26.58 -4.40 -2.38
C PRO A 471 25.68 -4.23 -1.16
N ASP A 472 25.87 -3.19 -0.36
CA ASP A 472 25.14 -2.95 0.89
C ASP A 472 23.97 -1.97 0.76
N ARG A 473 23.64 -1.54 -0.46
CA ARG A 473 22.47 -0.69 -0.74
C ARG A 473 21.46 -1.37 -1.68
N PRO A 474 20.90 -2.53 -1.29
CA PRO A 474 19.93 -3.26 -2.10
C PRO A 474 18.57 -2.56 -2.18
N TYR A 475 17.91 -2.70 -3.33
CA TYR A 475 16.48 -2.44 -3.52
C TYR A 475 15.90 -3.42 -4.54
N ILE A 476 14.62 -3.74 -4.42
CA ILE A 476 13.90 -4.56 -5.40
C ILE A 476 13.64 -3.72 -6.64
N ALA A 477 14.24 -4.11 -7.76
CA ALA A 477 14.02 -3.46 -9.05
C ALA A 477 12.79 -4.00 -9.76
N HIS A 478 12.59 -5.32 -9.74
CA HIS A 478 11.50 -6.00 -10.43
C HIS A 478 11.05 -7.25 -9.68
N ALA A 479 9.77 -7.60 -9.84
CA ALA A 479 9.27 -8.95 -9.56
C ALA A 479 9.39 -9.80 -10.83
N LEU A 480 9.72 -11.09 -10.65
CA LEU A 480 9.92 -12.04 -11.74
C LEU A 480 8.96 -13.22 -11.59
N HIS A 481 8.49 -13.75 -12.71
CA HIS A 481 7.76 -15.02 -12.74
C HIS A 481 8.75 -16.18 -12.79
N ASP A 482 8.35 -17.32 -12.21
CA ASP A 482 9.15 -18.55 -12.20
C ASP A 482 8.30 -19.77 -12.57
N SER A 483 8.89 -20.97 -12.59
CA SER A 483 8.16 -22.19 -12.96
C SER A 483 7.05 -22.59 -11.97
N ARG A 484 7.09 -22.08 -10.73
CA ARG A 484 6.06 -22.29 -9.71
C ARG A 484 5.00 -21.18 -9.76
N HIS A 485 5.40 -19.99 -10.18
CA HIS A 485 4.58 -18.79 -10.29
C HIS A 485 4.62 -18.26 -11.74
N VAL A 486 3.98 -18.99 -12.64
CA VAL A 486 3.95 -18.65 -14.07
C VAL A 486 3.18 -17.35 -14.34
N ASP A 487 3.57 -16.65 -15.40
CA ASP A 487 2.88 -15.44 -15.83
C ASP A 487 1.42 -15.69 -16.22
N HIS A 488 0.58 -14.66 -16.09
CA HIS A 488 -0.83 -14.68 -16.47
C HIS A 488 -1.03 -14.67 -17.99
N VAL A 489 -0.05 -14.14 -18.73
CA VAL A 489 -0.07 -14.08 -20.19
C VAL A 489 0.99 -15.03 -20.72
N THR A 490 0.53 -16.02 -21.49
CA THR A 490 1.37 -17.07 -22.08
C THR A 490 1.08 -17.17 -23.57
N GLU A 491 1.77 -18.06 -24.28
CA GLU A 491 1.48 -18.36 -25.69
C GLU A 491 0.00 -18.66 -25.95
N LYS A 492 -0.70 -19.30 -25.00
CA LYS A 492 -2.13 -19.66 -25.13
C LYS A 492 -3.09 -18.45 -25.12
N ASN A 493 -2.60 -17.26 -24.78
CA ASN A 493 -3.39 -16.05 -24.58
C ASN A 493 -2.53 -14.77 -24.73
N ASN A 494 -1.61 -14.78 -25.70
CA ASN A 494 -0.59 -13.76 -25.92
C ASN A 494 -1.11 -12.37 -26.33
N THR A 495 -2.38 -12.26 -26.72
CA THR A 495 -3.07 -11.00 -27.06
C THR A 495 -3.75 -10.34 -25.86
N ARG A 496 -3.54 -10.86 -24.64
CA ARG A 496 -4.16 -10.32 -23.43
C ARG A 496 -3.24 -9.39 -22.66
N ASN A 497 -3.84 -8.37 -22.08
CA ASN A 497 -3.27 -7.52 -21.04
C ASN A 497 -4.07 -7.75 -19.76
N VAL A 498 -3.42 -8.11 -18.66
CA VAL A 498 -4.10 -8.57 -17.43
C VAL A 498 -3.50 -7.94 -16.19
N ILE A 499 -4.34 -7.29 -15.39
CA ILE A 499 -4.08 -7.04 -13.97
C ILE A 499 -4.97 -7.97 -13.17
N ARG A 500 -4.38 -8.77 -12.28
CA ARG A 500 -5.10 -9.72 -11.45
C ARG A 500 -4.50 -9.78 -10.05
N THR A 501 -5.35 -9.64 -9.04
CA THR A 501 -4.93 -9.81 -7.64
C THR A 501 -5.12 -11.26 -7.16
N PRO A 502 -4.54 -11.66 -6.01
CA PRO A 502 -4.72 -13.00 -5.45
C PRO A 502 -6.18 -13.39 -5.21
N ALA A 503 -7.05 -12.43 -4.88
CA ALA A 503 -8.49 -12.64 -4.70
C ALA A 503 -9.29 -12.59 -6.02
N LEU A 504 -8.62 -12.65 -7.17
CA LEU A 504 -9.22 -12.65 -8.52
C LEU A 504 -9.96 -11.36 -8.91
N ASN A 505 -9.67 -10.22 -8.26
CA ASN A 505 -10.06 -8.91 -8.80
C ASN A 505 -9.27 -8.68 -10.08
N LYS A 506 -9.95 -8.34 -11.18
CA LYS A 506 -9.38 -8.45 -12.51
C LYS A 506 -9.76 -7.28 -13.41
N ILE A 507 -8.75 -6.75 -14.08
CA ILE A 507 -8.88 -5.94 -15.29
C ILE A 507 -8.23 -6.75 -16.41
N ARG A 508 -8.98 -7.04 -17.47
CA ARG A 508 -8.49 -7.79 -18.63
C ARG A 508 -8.88 -7.08 -19.90
N LEU A 509 -7.91 -6.83 -20.77
CA LEU A 509 -8.10 -6.32 -22.12
C LEU A 509 -7.63 -7.40 -23.09
N GLU A 510 -8.47 -7.75 -24.06
CA GLU A 510 -8.17 -8.70 -25.13
C GLU A 510 -8.02 -7.94 -26.45
N ASP A 511 -6.88 -8.10 -27.11
CA ASP A 511 -6.55 -7.44 -28.39
C ASP A 511 -6.58 -8.41 -29.58
N LYS A 512 -7.16 -9.61 -29.41
CA LYS A 512 -7.37 -10.54 -30.53
C LYS A 512 -8.32 -9.89 -31.53
N ARG A 513 -7.82 -9.67 -32.76
CA ARG A 513 -8.53 -8.95 -33.82
C ARG A 513 -9.87 -9.61 -34.17
N GLY A 514 -10.94 -8.83 -34.14
CA GLY A 514 -12.32 -9.27 -34.36
C GLY A 514 -13.01 -9.87 -33.12
N GLU A 515 -12.28 -10.02 -32.01
CA GLU A 515 -12.77 -10.55 -30.74
C GLU A 515 -12.36 -9.65 -29.55
N GLU A 516 -12.08 -8.38 -29.82
CA GLU A 516 -11.65 -7.42 -28.81
C GLU A 516 -12.71 -7.24 -27.72
N HIS A 517 -12.25 -7.26 -26.46
CA HIS A 517 -13.13 -7.03 -25.33
C HIS A 517 -12.39 -6.59 -24.07
N ILE A 518 -13.11 -5.88 -23.20
CA ILE A 518 -12.63 -5.45 -21.88
C ILE A 518 -13.50 -6.10 -20.81
N LYS A 519 -12.86 -6.59 -19.76
CA LYS A 519 -13.53 -7.16 -18.58
C LYS A 519 -12.99 -6.53 -17.29
N LEU A 520 -13.93 -6.05 -16.48
CA LEU A 520 -13.72 -5.67 -15.07
C LEU A 520 -14.54 -6.61 -14.19
N SER A 521 -13.93 -7.31 -13.24
CA SER A 521 -14.67 -8.25 -12.39
C SER A 521 -14.08 -8.50 -11.01
N THR A 522 -14.95 -8.94 -10.09
CA THR A 522 -14.60 -9.51 -8.78
C THR A 522 -15.40 -10.80 -8.54
N GLU A 523 -14.84 -11.72 -7.73
CA GLU A 523 -15.49 -12.96 -7.29
C GLU A 523 -16.12 -12.81 -5.87
N TYR A 524 -16.11 -11.60 -5.29
CA TYR A 524 -16.76 -11.35 -4.00
C TYR A 524 -18.29 -11.40 -4.12
N GLY A 525 -18.94 -12.17 -3.25
CA GLY A 525 -20.40 -12.30 -3.21
C GLY A 525 -21.01 -13.11 -4.35
N GLY A 526 -20.22 -13.89 -5.08
CA GLY A 526 -20.60 -14.49 -6.37
C GLY A 526 -19.82 -13.80 -7.48
N LYS A 527 -20.43 -13.55 -8.65
CA LYS A 527 -19.77 -12.86 -9.75
C LYS A 527 -20.39 -11.48 -10.01
N THR A 528 -19.56 -10.44 -9.93
CA THR A 528 -19.90 -9.09 -10.42
C THR A 528 -18.95 -8.72 -11.54
N GLN A 529 -19.48 -8.31 -12.69
CA GLN A 529 -18.68 -7.99 -13.86
C GLN A 529 -19.32 -6.94 -14.78
N LEU A 530 -18.46 -6.11 -15.38
CA LEU A 530 -18.74 -5.31 -16.56
C LEU A 530 -17.91 -5.89 -17.71
N ASN A 531 -18.59 -6.34 -18.77
CA ASN A 531 -17.95 -6.78 -20.01
C ASN A 531 -18.33 -5.86 -21.16
N LEU A 532 -17.37 -5.53 -22.03
CA LEU A 532 -17.52 -4.65 -23.18
C LEU A 532 -16.92 -5.33 -24.42
N GLY A 533 -17.60 -5.27 -25.57
CA GLY A 533 -17.14 -5.82 -26.85
C GLY A 533 -17.62 -7.26 -27.09
N HIS A 534 -16.71 -8.14 -27.50
CA HIS A 534 -16.97 -9.55 -27.80
C HIS A 534 -17.08 -10.40 -26.52
N ASN A 535 -18.30 -10.60 -26.01
CA ASN A 535 -18.54 -11.24 -24.72
C ASN A 535 -18.63 -12.77 -24.88
N VAL A 536 -17.74 -13.49 -24.19
CA VAL A 536 -17.67 -14.96 -24.23
C VAL A 536 -18.00 -15.63 -22.90
N ASP A 537 -18.36 -16.90 -22.94
CA ASP A 537 -18.53 -17.75 -21.77
C ASP A 537 -17.18 -18.30 -21.24
N ALA A 538 -17.23 -19.24 -20.28
CA ALA A 538 -16.04 -19.90 -19.76
C ALA A 538 -15.34 -20.82 -20.80
N SER A 539 -16.09 -21.33 -21.78
CA SER A 539 -15.59 -22.16 -22.89
C SER A 539 -15.03 -21.33 -24.06
N ARG A 540 -15.09 -19.99 -23.96
CA ARG A 540 -14.75 -19.02 -25.02
C ARG A 540 -15.74 -19.02 -26.19
N SER A 541 -16.94 -19.54 -25.98
CA SER A 541 -18.04 -19.44 -26.93
C SER A 541 -18.69 -18.06 -26.84
N LEU A 542 -18.99 -17.45 -27.99
CA LEU A 542 -19.66 -16.16 -28.07
C LEU A 542 -21.02 -16.21 -27.36
N ARG A 543 -21.20 -15.34 -26.36
CA ARG A 543 -22.47 -15.11 -25.68
C ARG A 543 -23.23 -13.91 -26.27
N GLY A 544 -22.51 -12.94 -26.83
CA GLY A 544 -23.08 -11.75 -27.45
C GLY A 544 -22.05 -10.63 -27.63
N GLU A 545 -22.47 -9.55 -28.27
CA GLU A 545 -21.64 -8.37 -28.54
C GLU A 545 -22.26 -7.13 -27.91
N GLY A 546 -21.44 -6.14 -27.54
CA GLY A 546 -21.88 -4.92 -26.85
C GLY A 546 -21.46 -4.91 -25.39
N PHE A 547 -22.31 -4.44 -24.48
CA PHE A 547 -22.00 -4.39 -23.04
C PHE A 547 -22.92 -5.30 -22.21
N GLU A 548 -22.37 -5.90 -21.16
CA GLU A 548 -23.12 -6.66 -20.15
C GLU A 548 -22.69 -6.18 -18.76
N LEU A 549 -23.64 -5.68 -17.97
CA LEU A 549 -23.49 -5.48 -16.53
C LEU A 549 -24.23 -6.61 -15.80
N ARG A 550 -23.49 -7.42 -15.04
CA ARG A 550 -24.06 -8.57 -14.32
C ARG A 550 -23.56 -8.61 -12.87
N THR A 551 -24.46 -8.96 -11.96
CA THR A 551 -24.18 -9.31 -10.56
C THR A 551 -25.03 -10.50 -10.12
N ASP A 552 -24.47 -11.39 -9.28
CA ASP A 552 -25.23 -12.45 -8.59
C ASP A 552 -25.88 -11.96 -7.27
N LYS A 553 -25.68 -10.69 -6.92
CA LYS A 553 -26.27 -10.01 -5.76
C LYS A 553 -27.24 -8.92 -6.23
N TRP A 554 -27.38 -7.86 -5.45
CA TRP A 554 -28.24 -6.72 -5.79
C TRP A 554 -27.58 -5.84 -6.85
N GLY A 555 -28.38 -5.39 -7.83
CA GLY A 555 -28.02 -4.36 -8.79
C GLY A 555 -28.86 -3.11 -8.59
N GLY A 556 -28.27 -1.94 -8.76
CA GLY A 556 -28.98 -0.66 -8.69
C GLY A 556 -28.40 0.31 -9.71
N ILE A 557 -29.29 1.02 -10.42
CA ILE A 557 -28.95 2.13 -11.30
C ILE A 557 -29.59 3.38 -10.68
N ARG A 558 -28.77 4.37 -10.34
CA ARG A 558 -29.22 5.60 -9.67
C ARG A 558 -28.52 6.80 -10.27
N ALA A 559 -29.30 7.81 -10.63
CA ALA A 559 -28.82 9.12 -11.04
C ALA A 559 -29.77 10.16 -10.46
N GLY A 560 -29.28 10.99 -9.53
CA GLY A 560 -30.12 11.94 -8.78
C GLY A 560 -30.74 13.04 -9.65
N LYS A 561 -30.20 13.26 -10.86
CA LYS A 561 -30.76 14.13 -11.89
C LYS A 561 -31.62 13.37 -12.92
N GLY A 562 -32.04 12.14 -12.64
CA GLY A 562 -32.84 11.31 -13.55
C GLY A 562 -32.04 10.31 -14.40
N ILE A 563 -32.75 9.38 -15.04
CA ILE A 563 -32.21 8.30 -15.88
C ILE A 563 -32.90 8.35 -17.24
N PHE A 564 -32.10 8.32 -18.32
CA PHE A 564 -32.59 8.16 -19.69
C PHE A 564 -32.15 6.79 -20.25
N ILE A 565 -33.10 5.97 -20.68
CA ILE A 565 -32.86 4.66 -21.32
C ILE A 565 -33.43 4.73 -22.74
N SER A 566 -32.57 4.57 -23.75
CA SER A 566 -32.98 4.74 -25.14
C SER A 566 -32.46 3.64 -26.06
N ALA A 567 -33.32 3.23 -27.00
CA ALA A 567 -32.97 2.44 -28.18
C ALA A 567 -32.87 3.29 -29.46
N ASP A 568 -32.93 4.62 -29.33
CA ASP A 568 -32.75 5.57 -30.43
C ASP A 568 -31.31 5.50 -30.95
N ALA A 569 -31.15 5.25 -32.25
CA ALA A 569 -29.82 5.09 -32.83
C ALA A 569 -29.08 6.43 -32.92
N GLN A 570 -27.95 6.55 -32.20
CA GLN A 570 -26.99 7.63 -32.38
C GLN A 570 -25.79 7.16 -33.20
N SER A 571 -25.81 7.46 -34.50
CA SER A 571 -24.69 7.10 -35.38
C SER A 571 -23.39 7.75 -34.91
N LYS A 572 -22.38 6.92 -34.62
CA LYS A 572 -21.04 7.33 -34.16
C LYS A 572 -21.00 8.18 -32.89
N ALA A 573 -22.08 8.21 -32.11
CA ALA A 573 -22.20 9.08 -30.93
C ALA A 573 -21.89 10.56 -31.24
N GLU A 574 -22.28 11.07 -32.42
CA GLU A 574 -22.09 12.48 -32.81
C GLU A 574 -22.97 13.47 -31.99
N GLY A 575 -24.04 12.97 -31.35
CA GLY A 575 -24.94 13.76 -30.51
C GLY A 575 -24.47 13.93 -29.05
N GLN A 576 -25.26 14.67 -28.26
CA GLN A 576 -25.06 14.75 -26.81
C GLN A 576 -25.55 13.46 -26.12
N ILE A 577 -25.00 13.15 -24.93
CA ILE A 577 -25.42 12.00 -24.12
C ILE A 577 -26.93 12.02 -23.81
N LEU A 578 -27.51 13.22 -23.70
CA LEU A 578 -28.94 13.44 -23.45
C LEU A 578 -29.70 13.95 -24.70
N ASP A 579 -29.27 13.59 -25.92
CA ASP A 579 -30.10 13.88 -27.10
C ASP A 579 -31.41 13.07 -27.02
N MET A 580 -32.52 13.80 -26.89
CA MET A 580 -33.87 13.28 -26.73
C MET A 580 -34.79 13.70 -27.87
N ALA A 581 -34.28 14.05 -29.05
CA ALA A 581 -35.10 14.55 -30.15
C ALA A 581 -36.23 13.57 -30.54
N ALA A 582 -35.93 12.27 -30.61
CA ALA A 582 -36.92 11.23 -30.92
C ALA A 582 -37.98 11.09 -29.80
N ALA A 583 -37.55 10.98 -28.55
CA ALA A 583 -38.44 10.91 -27.39
C ALA A 583 -39.35 12.15 -27.28
N ARG A 584 -38.78 13.36 -27.50
CA ARG A 584 -39.53 14.62 -27.53
C ARG A 584 -40.58 14.63 -28.63
N SER A 585 -40.24 14.15 -29.84
CA SER A 585 -41.18 14.08 -30.95
C SER A 585 -42.36 13.17 -30.62
N LEU A 586 -42.10 11.98 -30.05
CA LEU A 586 -43.13 11.03 -29.68
C LEU A 586 -44.07 11.58 -28.58
N LEU A 587 -43.51 12.19 -27.53
CA LEU A 587 -44.31 12.81 -26.47
C LEU A 587 -45.14 14.01 -26.98
N SER A 588 -44.59 14.81 -27.89
CA SER A 588 -45.31 15.93 -28.51
C SER A 588 -46.48 15.46 -29.38
N GLN A 589 -46.33 14.33 -30.10
CA GLN A 589 -47.42 13.73 -30.87
C GLN A 589 -48.53 13.21 -29.96
N ALA A 590 -48.18 12.53 -28.86
CA ALA A 590 -49.16 12.06 -27.88
C ALA A 590 -49.94 13.22 -27.24
N LEU A 591 -49.26 14.32 -26.91
CA LEU A 591 -49.89 15.51 -26.38
C LEU A 591 -50.92 16.12 -27.36
N SER A 592 -50.54 16.26 -28.63
CA SER A 592 -51.43 16.80 -29.66
C SER A 592 -52.69 15.95 -29.88
N GLN A 593 -52.57 14.62 -29.77
CA GLN A 593 -53.72 13.71 -29.84
C GLN A 593 -54.69 13.90 -28.66
N MET A 594 -54.15 14.03 -27.44
CA MET A 594 -54.96 14.25 -26.24
C MET A 594 -55.65 15.63 -26.26
N GLU A 595 -54.96 16.66 -26.75
CA GLU A 595 -55.55 17.98 -26.97
C GLU A 595 -56.76 17.90 -27.92
N SER A 596 -56.60 17.26 -29.08
CA SER A 596 -57.69 17.10 -30.07
C SER A 596 -58.89 16.35 -29.46
N LEU A 597 -58.65 15.25 -28.73
CA LEU A 597 -59.72 14.51 -28.05
C LEU A 597 -60.42 15.33 -26.96
N SER A 598 -59.67 16.16 -26.22
CA SER A 598 -60.22 17.05 -25.20
C SER A 598 -61.15 18.10 -25.82
N GLN A 599 -60.78 18.67 -26.98
CA GLN A 599 -61.63 19.60 -27.73
C GLN A 599 -62.94 18.94 -28.18
N SER A 600 -62.89 17.71 -28.69
CA SER A 600 -64.09 16.95 -29.07
C SER A 600 -64.97 16.61 -27.86
N ALA A 601 -64.37 16.26 -26.72
CA ALA A 601 -65.08 16.06 -25.46
C ALA A 601 -65.79 17.36 -24.99
N ALA A 602 -65.14 18.52 -25.14
CA ALA A 602 -65.71 19.82 -24.78
C ALA A 602 -66.99 20.13 -25.58
N LEU A 603 -66.96 19.93 -26.90
CA LEU A 603 -68.12 20.14 -27.77
C LEU A 603 -69.28 19.21 -27.42
N ALA A 604 -68.96 17.98 -26.98
CA ALA A 604 -69.94 17.00 -26.52
C ALA A 604 -70.40 17.21 -25.07
N LYS A 605 -69.88 18.22 -24.36
CA LYS A 605 -70.10 18.46 -22.91
C LYS A 605 -69.71 17.26 -22.04
N ALA A 606 -68.72 16.48 -22.47
CA ALA A 606 -68.10 15.40 -21.70
C ALA A 606 -67.00 15.94 -20.76
N GLN A 607 -66.42 15.06 -19.94
CA GLN A 607 -65.26 15.41 -19.10
C GLN A 607 -64.06 15.81 -19.98
N LEU A 608 -63.45 16.96 -19.70
CA LEU A 608 -62.22 17.40 -20.37
C LEU A 608 -61.01 16.55 -19.93
N LEU A 609 -60.08 16.33 -20.85
CA LEU A 609 -58.81 15.64 -20.58
C LEU A 609 -57.76 16.66 -20.13
N GLU A 610 -56.92 16.28 -19.16
CA GLU A 610 -55.91 17.15 -18.53
C GLU A 610 -54.58 17.16 -19.30
N TYR A 611 -54.62 17.45 -20.61
CA TYR A 611 -53.42 17.43 -21.46
C TYR A 611 -52.38 18.52 -21.09
N GLU A 612 -52.80 19.65 -20.51
CA GLU A 612 -51.89 20.71 -20.07
C GLU A 612 -50.92 20.24 -18.97
N GLN A 613 -51.39 19.42 -18.03
CA GLN A 613 -50.53 18.82 -17.00
C GLN A 613 -49.54 17.82 -17.60
N GLN A 614 -49.95 17.09 -18.65
CA GLN A 614 -49.06 16.22 -19.41
C GLN A 614 -47.96 17.01 -20.14
N GLN A 615 -48.28 18.20 -20.67
CA GLN A 615 -47.30 19.10 -21.27
C GLN A 615 -46.29 19.61 -20.24
N GLN A 616 -46.75 20.09 -19.08
CA GLN A 616 -45.88 20.55 -18.00
C GLN A 616 -44.93 19.43 -17.53
N LEU A 617 -45.45 18.21 -17.32
CA LEU A 617 -44.62 17.05 -16.99
C LEU A 617 -43.51 16.82 -18.03
N MET A 618 -43.85 16.91 -19.33
CA MET A 618 -42.87 16.75 -20.42
C MET A 618 -41.80 17.85 -20.37
N GLU A 619 -42.20 19.11 -20.37
CA GLU A 619 -41.28 20.25 -20.58
C GLU A 619 -40.48 20.61 -19.33
N GLU A 620 -41.07 20.48 -18.14
CA GLU A 620 -40.46 20.91 -16.88
C GLU A 620 -39.71 19.80 -16.16
N LYS A 621 -40.05 18.52 -16.43
CA LYS A 621 -39.46 17.37 -15.70
C LYS A 621 -38.78 16.35 -16.61
N LEU A 622 -39.47 15.81 -17.63
CA LEU A 622 -38.99 14.68 -18.45
C LEU A 622 -37.83 15.05 -19.39
N LEU A 623 -38.02 16.10 -20.20
CA LEU A 623 -37.02 16.50 -21.20
C LEU A 623 -35.77 17.04 -20.51
N GLU A 624 -34.60 16.63 -21.03
CA GLU A 624 -33.28 16.95 -20.47
C GLU A 624 -33.06 16.47 -19.02
N LEU A 625 -33.99 15.66 -18.48
CA LEU A 625 -34.01 15.21 -17.09
C LEU A 625 -33.88 16.38 -16.10
N LYS A 626 -34.73 17.40 -16.26
CA LYS A 626 -34.75 18.59 -15.38
C LYS A 626 -35.04 18.25 -13.92
N GLU A 627 -35.73 17.14 -13.66
CA GLU A 627 -36.01 16.60 -12.33
C GLU A 627 -35.60 15.12 -12.22
N ALA A 628 -35.74 14.54 -11.02
CA ALA A 628 -35.43 13.12 -10.75
C ALA A 628 -36.45 12.16 -11.40
N VAL A 629 -36.37 12.00 -12.72
CA VAL A 629 -37.30 11.22 -13.55
C VAL A 629 -36.63 10.02 -14.21
N LEU A 630 -37.43 9.03 -14.63
CA LEU A 630 -37.01 7.96 -15.53
C LEU A 630 -37.73 8.14 -16.87
N LEU A 631 -36.98 8.39 -17.94
CA LEU A 631 -37.50 8.44 -19.31
C LEU A 631 -36.96 7.25 -20.11
N ALA A 632 -37.87 6.44 -20.66
CA ALA A 632 -37.54 5.35 -21.56
C ALA A 632 -38.11 5.63 -22.96
N SER A 633 -37.28 5.49 -24.01
CA SER A 633 -37.70 5.70 -25.39
C SER A 633 -37.18 4.60 -26.31
N ALA A 634 -38.05 4.08 -27.17
CA ALA A 634 -37.69 3.13 -28.21
C ALA A 634 -38.66 3.29 -29.40
N PRO A 635 -38.17 3.56 -30.63
CA PRO A 635 -39.02 3.90 -31.76
C PRO A 635 -39.88 2.72 -32.24
N GLU A 636 -39.39 1.49 -32.06
CA GLU A 636 -40.09 0.27 -32.53
C GLU A 636 -40.94 -0.42 -31.46
N GLY A 637 -40.75 -0.08 -30.17
CA GLY A 637 -41.59 -0.60 -29.09
C GLY A 637 -40.90 -0.79 -27.74
N ILE A 638 -41.70 -0.81 -26.68
CA ILE A 638 -41.32 -1.08 -25.30
C ILE A 638 -42.29 -2.13 -24.73
N ALA A 639 -41.77 -3.15 -24.04
CA ALA A 639 -42.59 -4.16 -23.37
C ALA A 639 -42.24 -4.22 -21.87
N LEU A 640 -43.26 -4.25 -21.02
CA LEU A 640 -43.15 -4.48 -19.58
C LEU A 640 -44.00 -5.71 -19.23
N ALA A 641 -43.40 -6.72 -18.59
CA ALA A 641 -44.08 -7.98 -18.29
C ALA A 641 -43.70 -8.51 -16.89
N SER A 642 -44.63 -9.22 -16.25
CA SER A 642 -44.44 -9.86 -14.94
C SER A 642 -45.17 -11.21 -14.90
N GLY A 643 -44.58 -12.20 -14.25
CA GLY A 643 -45.19 -13.53 -14.06
C GLY A 643 -46.17 -13.61 -12.89
N GLY A 644 -46.24 -12.58 -12.04
CA GLY A 644 -47.09 -12.54 -10.84
C GLY A 644 -48.00 -11.31 -10.82
N HIS A 645 -47.46 -10.17 -10.38
CA HIS A 645 -48.20 -8.91 -10.26
C HIS A 645 -47.54 -7.80 -11.08
N PHE A 646 -48.35 -6.89 -11.61
CA PHE A 646 -47.93 -5.65 -12.26
C PHE A 646 -48.70 -4.50 -11.62
N GLN A 647 -48.00 -3.50 -11.07
CA GLN A 647 -48.59 -2.37 -10.37
C GLN A 647 -48.05 -1.07 -10.96
N VAL A 648 -48.95 -0.15 -11.30
CA VAL A 648 -48.65 1.22 -11.70
C VAL A 648 -49.40 2.13 -10.74
N ALA A 649 -48.70 3.06 -10.10
CA ALA A 649 -49.27 4.00 -9.14
C ALA A 649 -48.57 5.35 -9.28
N ALA A 650 -49.34 6.43 -9.16
CA ALA A 650 -48.86 7.80 -9.07
C ALA A 650 -49.75 8.53 -8.05
N SER A 651 -49.18 9.46 -7.27
CA SER A 651 -49.97 10.29 -6.34
C SER A 651 -50.82 11.32 -7.06
N ASP A 652 -50.37 11.77 -8.22
CA ASP A 652 -51.07 12.75 -9.05
C ASP A 652 -51.79 12.05 -10.23
N ASN A 653 -51.08 11.81 -11.34
CA ASN A 653 -51.69 11.40 -12.61
C ASN A 653 -51.04 10.17 -13.24
N ILE A 654 -51.85 9.36 -13.93
CA ILE A 654 -51.40 8.33 -14.86
C ILE A 654 -51.96 8.66 -16.24
N PHE A 655 -51.07 8.92 -17.21
CA PHE A 655 -51.44 9.17 -18.61
C PHE A 655 -51.18 7.91 -19.46
N LEU A 656 -52.21 7.41 -20.15
CA LEU A 656 -52.12 6.29 -21.08
C LEU A 656 -52.63 6.75 -22.45
N THR A 657 -51.72 7.09 -23.36
CA THR A 657 -52.04 7.60 -24.71
C THR A 657 -51.55 6.61 -25.76
N ALA A 658 -52.41 6.28 -26.73
CA ALA A 658 -52.06 5.49 -27.89
C ALA A 658 -52.55 6.18 -29.16
N GLY A 659 -51.71 6.23 -30.20
CA GLY A 659 -52.08 6.90 -31.45
C GLY A 659 -53.07 6.13 -32.33
N GLN A 660 -53.38 4.87 -32.00
CA GLN A 660 -54.34 4.04 -32.75
C GLN A 660 -55.32 3.34 -31.81
N SER A 661 -54.88 2.33 -31.06
CA SER A 661 -55.74 1.55 -30.17
C SER A 661 -55.11 1.34 -28.79
N ALA A 662 -55.97 1.30 -27.77
CA ALA A 662 -55.63 0.89 -26.42
C ALA A 662 -56.57 -0.25 -26.00
N GLU A 663 -56.01 -1.41 -25.65
CA GLU A 663 -56.77 -2.62 -25.29
C GLU A 663 -56.51 -2.99 -23.83
N ILE A 664 -57.59 -3.08 -23.03
CA ILE A 664 -57.53 -3.48 -21.62
C ILE A 664 -58.35 -4.77 -21.47
N GLY A 665 -57.69 -5.87 -21.12
CA GLY A 665 -58.31 -7.18 -21.02
C GLY A 665 -57.86 -7.93 -19.76
N ALA A 666 -58.80 -8.65 -19.13
CA ALA A 666 -58.49 -9.57 -18.05
C ALA A 666 -59.30 -10.86 -18.23
N LYS A 667 -58.69 -12.01 -17.89
CA LYS A 667 -59.35 -13.31 -18.01
C LYS A 667 -60.46 -13.53 -16.98
N ASN A 668 -60.34 -12.93 -15.80
CA ASN A 668 -61.31 -13.10 -14.72
C ASN A 668 -62.30 -11.94 -14.66
N HIS A 669 -61.84 -10.75 -14.30
CA HIS A 669 -62.68 -9.55 -14.24
C HIS A 669 -61.85 -8.27 -14.46
N ILE A 670 -62.51 -7.21 -14.90
CA ILE A 670 -62.00 -5.84 -14.92
C ILE A 670 -62.90 -5.02 -13.99
N SER A 671 -62.29 -4.25 -13.08
CA SER A 671 -62.99 -3.36 -12.15
C SER A 671 -62.53 -1.93 -12.36
N LEU A 672 -63.48 -0.99 -12.52
CA LEU A 672 -63.23 0.45 -12.62
C LEU A 672 -63.95 1.15 -11.47
N ALA A 673 -63.22 1.88 -10.64
CA ALA A 673 -63.76 2.60 -9.49
C ALA A 673 -63.08 3.97 -9.36
N ALA A 674 -63.88 5.00 -9.08
CA ALA A 674 -63.41 6.37 -8.82
C ALA A 674 -64.26 6.98 -7.71
N SER A 675 -63.66 7.80 -6.84
CA SER A 675 -64.39 8.46 -5.75
C SER A 675 -65.34 9.55 -6.25
N LYS A 676 -64.95 10.26 -7.31
CA LYS A 676 -65.73 11.38 -7.88
C LYS A 676 -66.52 10.97 -9.13
N LYS A 677 -65.85 10.52 -10.19
CA LYS A 677 -66.51 10.30 -11.50
C LYS A 677 -65.75 9.32 -12.38
N ILE A 678 -66.48 8.47 -13.10
CA ILE A 678 -66.01 7.74 -14.29
C ILE A 678 -66.69 8.37 -15.51
N SER A 679 -65.92 8.79 -16.52
CA SER A 679 -66.45 9.38 -17.76
C SER A 679 -66.05 8.51 -18.96
N LEU A 680 -67.04 8.01 -19.71
CA LEU A 680 -66.83 7.28 -20.95
C LEU A 680 -67.32 8.13 -22.12
N PHE A 681 -66.45 8.42 -23.09
CA PHE A 681 -66.74 9.27 -24.25
C PHE A 681 -66.09 8.70 -25.50
N THR A 682 -66.80 8.81 -26.63
CA THR A 682 -66.32 8.44 -27.96
C THR A 682 -66.74 9.53 -28.96
N GLU A 683 -65.86 9.90 -29.88
CA GLU A 683 -66.11 11.00 -30.83
C GLU A 683 -67.06 10.61 -31.97
N SER A 684 -66.93 9.40 -32.53
CA SER A 684 -67.56 9.06 -33.81
C SER A 684 -68.44 7.80 -33.81
N GLU A 685 -67.96 6.64 -33.35
CA GLU A 685 -68.69 5.36 -33.51
C GLU A 685 -69.67 5.05 -32.37
N GLY A 686 -69.28 5.22 -31.11
CA GLY A 686 -70.15 5.00 -29.94
C GLY A 686 -69.57 4.06 -28.87
N ILE A 687 -70.37 3.78 -27.83
CA ILE A 687 -70.04 2.85 -26.74
C ILE A 687 -70.87 1.57 -26.92
N GLU A 688 -70.21 0.41 -26.94
CA GLU A 688 -70.84 -0.91 -26.99
C GLU A 688 -70.70 -1.63 -25.64
N THR A 689 -71.82 -2.08 -25.07
CA THR A 689 -71.86 -2.87 -23.81
C THR A 689 -72.65 -4.16 -24.01
N ILE A 690 -71.96 -5.30 -23.96
CA ILE A 690 -72.55 -6.62 -24.23
C ILE A 690 -72.18 -7.61 -23.13
N ALA A 691 -73.20 -8.22 -22.51
CA ALA A 691 -73.04 -9.41 -21.68
C ALA A 691 -73.42 -10.65 -22.51
N ALA A 692 -72.44 -11.50 -22.88
CA ALA A 692 -72.72 -12.72 -23.64
C ALA A 692 -73.52 -13.77 -22.84
N LYS A 693 -73.36 -13.76 -21.50
CA LYS A 693 -74.11 -14.55 -20.52
C LYS A 693 -74.22 -13.73 -19.22
N GLY A 694 -75.32 -13.88 -18.50
CA GLY A 694 -75.58 -13.12 -17.27
C GLY A 694 -76.24 -11.76 -17.55
N ASP A 695 -76.38 -10.96 -16.50
CA ASP A 695 -77.15 -9.72 -16.53
C ASP A 695 -76.29 -8.50 -16.85
N LEU A 696 -76.84 -7.56 -17.63
CA LEU A 696 -76.33 -6.20 -17.70
C LEU A 696 -77.09 -5.35 -16.68
N ILE A 697 -76.41 -4.93 -15.60
CA ILE A 697 -77.01 -4.16 -14.50
C ILE A 697 -76.54 -2.70 -14.57
N THR A 698 -77.50 -1.77 -14.54
CA THR A 698 -77.22 -0.32 -14.43
C THR A 698 -78.07 0.25 -13.30
N GLN A 699 -77.44 0.92 -12.34
CA GLN A 699 -78.09 1.39 -11.11
C GLN A 699 -77.48 2.71 -10.65
N ALA A 700 -78.32 3.65 -10.23
CA ALA A 700 -77.94 4.79 -9.40
C ALA A 700 -78.61 4.63 -8.03
N GLN A 701 -77.84 4.70 -6.93
CA GLN A 701 -78.36 4.44 -5.58
C GLN A 701 -79.05 5.66 -4.97
N SER A 702 -78.46 6.86 -5.13
CA SER A 702 -79.01 8.14 -4.68
C SER A 702 -79.34 9.11 -5.82
N GLY A 703 -78.69 8.94 -6.97
CA GLY A 703 -78.84 9.80 -8.15
C GLY A 703 -79.85 9.29 -9.18
N ASN A 704 -79.92 9.98 -10.31
CA ASN A 704 -80.76 9.61 -11.45
C ASN A 704 -80.00 8.71 -12.43
N ILE A 705 -80.73 7.81 -13.09
CA ILE A 705 -80.30 7.24 -14.37
C ILE A 705 -80.95 8.07 -15.47
N GLU A 706 -80.15 8.76 -16.29
CA GLU A 706 -80.61 9.53 -17.44
C GLU A 706 -80.22 8.82 -18.75
N THR A 707 -81.20 8.63 -19.64
CA THR A 707 -80.97 8.06 -20.98
C THR A 707 -81.65 8.97 -22.01
N ILE A 708 -80.84 9.65 -22.82
CA ILE A 708 -81.30 10.64 -23.79
C ILE A 708 -80.76 10.24 -25.16
N ALA A 709 -81.64 10.09 -26.15
CA ALA A 709 -81.26 9.86 -27.54
C ALA A 709 -81.93 10.90 -28.45
N LYS A 710 -81.18 11.44 -29.42
CA LYS A 710 -81.72 12.34 -30.44
C LYS A 710 -82.69 11.64 -31.40
N GLN A 711 -82.47 10.34 -31.62
CA GLN A 711 -83.32 9.49 -32.45
C GLN A 711 -84.23 8.65 -31.56
N ASN A 712 -83.99 7.33 -31.47
CA ASN A 712 -84.87 6.40 -30.80
C ASN A 712 -84.20 5.81 -29.57
N ILE A 713 -85.00 5.60 -28.51
CA ILE A 713 -84.68 4.65 -27.44
C ILE A 713 -85.51 3.39 -27.71
N SER A 714 -84.84 2.23 -27.84
CA SER A 714 -85.50 0.93 -28.04
C SER A 714 -85.27 0.05 -26.82
N LEU A 715 -86.36 -0.37 -26.17
CA LEU A 715 -86.36 -1.37 -25.10
C LEU A 715 -87.16 -2.57 -25.60
N THR A 716 -86.52 -3.72 -25.72
CA THR A 716 -87.14 -4.94 -26.26
C THR A 716 -86.79 -6.14 -25.38
N SER A 717 -87.80 -6.90 -24.96
CA SER A 717 -87.64 -8.25 -24.42
C SER A 717 -88.06 -9.24 -25.51
N ALA A 718 -87.15 -10.11 -25.94
CA ALA A 718 -87.38 -11.00 -27.08
C ALA A 718 -88.25 -12.22 -26.73
N THR A 719 -88.21 -12.66 -25.47
CA THR A 719 -88.85 -13.91 -25.02
C THR A 719 -89.86 -13.70 -23.90
N GLU A 720 -89.59 -12.77 -22.99
CA GLU A 720 -90.36 -12.57 -21.77
C GLU A 720 -91.03 -11.18 -21.78
N ASN A 721 -91.00 -10.47 -20.65
CA ASN A 721 -91.69 -9.20 -20.44
C ASN A 721 -90.72 -8.02 -20.33
N ILE A 722 -91.27 -6.81 -20.55
CA ILE A 722 -90.68 -5.54 -20.11
C ILE A 722 -91.49 -5.07 -18.89
N THR A 723 -90.81 -4.75 -17.79
CA THR A 723 -91.45 -4.23 -16.57
C THR A 723 -90.94 -2.83 -16.27
N LEU A 724 -91.85 -1.87 -16.15
CA LEU A 724 -91.56 -0.50 -15.70
C LEU A 724 -92.31 -0.25 -14.40
N THR A 725 -91.58 -0.07 -13.31
CA THR A 725 -92.15 0.12 -11.96
C THR A 725 -91.60 1.41 -11.36
N ALA A 726 -92.46 2.19 -10.70
CA ALA A 726 -92.07 3.40 -10.00
C ALA A 726 -92.67 3.41 -8.59
N GLY A 727 -91.90 3.86 -7.59
CA GLY A 727 -92.35 3.91 -6.19
C GLY A 727 -93.43 4.97 -5.90
N LYS A 728 -93.51 6.02 -6.73
CA LYS A 728 -94.49 7.10 -6.58
C LYS A 728 -95.33 7.29 -7.84
N THR A 729 -94.66 7.60 -8.94
CA THR A 729 -95.33 7.98 -10.20
C THR A 729 -94.59 7.42 -11.40
N LEU A 730 -95.31 6.75 -12.30
CA LEU A 730 -94.83 6.43 -13.65
C LEU A 730 -95.57 7.32 -14.66
N THR A 731 -94.83 8.05 -15.50
CA THR A 731 -95.39 8.94 -16.52
C THR A 731 -94.82 8.60 -17.89
N LEU A 732 -95.69 8.33 -18.86
CA LEU A 732 -95.36 8.23 -20.27
C LEU A 732 -95.99 9.44 -20.96
N ALA A 733 -95.20 10.37 -21.47
CA ALA A 733 -95.70 11.61 -22.04
C ALA A 733 -94.99 11.96 -23.35
N CYS A 734 -95.69 12.67 -24.23
CA CYS A 734 -95.08 13.29 -25.41
C CYS A 734 -95.04 14.82 -25.24
N ALA A 735 -94.10 15.48 -25.92
CA ALA A 735 -93.97 16.94 -25.88
C ALA A 735 -95.25 17.69 -26.35
N GLY A 736 -96.09 17.02 -27.16
CA GLY A 736 -97.39 17.54 -27.60
C GLY A 736 -98.51 17.50 -26.55
N GLY A 737 -98.22 17.06 -25.32
CA GLY A 737 -99.13 17.14 -24.17
C GLY A 737 -100.01 15.91 -23.91
N ALA A 738 -99.93 14.86 -24.72
CA ALA A 738 -100.60 13.58 -24.43
C ALA A 738 -99.77 12.73 -23.48
N TYR A 739 -100.40 12.10 -22.49
CA TYR A 739 -99.72 11.28 -21.49
C TYR A 739 -100.58 10.18 -20.86
N ILE A 740 -99.89 9.22 -20.26
CA ILE A 740 -100.40 8.21 -19.33
C ILE A 740 -99.63 8.37 -18.03
N ARG A 741 -100.34 8.62 -16.91
CA ARG A 741 -99.74 8.75 -15.59
C ARG A 741 -100.34 7.74 -14.62
N LEU A 742 -99.49 6.99 -13.92
CA LEU A 742 -99.85 6.05 -12.87
C LEU A 742 -99.37 6.61 -11.53
N SER A 743 -100.27 6.87 -10.58
CA SER A 743 -99.92 7.46 -9.27
C SER A 743 -100.96 7.11 -8.19
N GLY A 744 -100.50 6.71 -7.00
CA GLY A 744 -101.37 6.45 -5.85
C GLY A 744 -102.47 5.40 -6.12
N GLY A 745 -102.18 4.41 -6.98
CA GLY A 745 -103.13 3.39 -7.42
C GLY A 745 -104.10 3.82 -8.54
N ASN A 746 -104.03 5.07 -9.02
CA ASN A 746 -104.90 5.61 -10.06
C ASN A 746 -104.21 5.67 -11.43
N ILE A 747 -105.00 5.57 -12.49
CA ILE A 747 -104.60 5.77 -13.89
C ILE A 747 -105.19 7.09 -14.39
N GLU A 748 -104.36 7.97 -14.92
CA GLU A 748 -104.77 9.22 -15.58
C GLU A 748 -104.35 9.18 -17.05
N LEU A 749 -105.33 9.34 -17.93
CA LEU A 749 -105.17 9.43 -19.38
C LEU A 749 -105.53 10.87 -19.79
N GLY A 750 -104.53 11.65 -20.17
CA GLY A 750 -104.71 13.06 -20.53
C GLY A 750 -104.22 13.36 -21.93
N CYS A 751 -105.00 14.10 -22.72
CA CYS A 751 -104.53 14.67 -23.98
C CYS A 751 -105.24 15.98 -24.33
N PRO A 752 -104.60 16.89 -25.11
CA PRO A 752 -105.23 18.13 -25.56
C PRO A 752 -106.31 17.93 -26.64
N GLY A 753 -106.23 16.82 -27.39
CA GLY A 753 -107.18 16.45 -28.46
C GLY A 753 -108.08 15.27 -28.09
N ASP A 754 -108.52 14.51 -29.09
CA ASP A 754 -109.42 13.37 -28.88
C ASP A 754 -108.69 12.10 -28.41
N ILE A 755 -109.23 11.43 -27.39
CA ILE A 755 -108.83 10.06 -27.04
C ILE A 755 -109.55 9.09 -27.99
N THR A 756 -108.81 8.50 -28.93
CA THR A 756 -109.35 7.48 -29.86
C THR A 756 -109.14 6.07 -29.32
N MET A 757 -110.18 5.43 -28.80
CA MET A 757 -110.15 4.02 -28.36
C MET A 757 -110.83 3.11 -29.40
N LYS A 758 -110.08 2.30 -30.14
CA LYS A 758 -110.61 1.33 -31.11
C LYS A 758 -110.71 -0.06 -30.49
N GLN A 759 -111.94 -0.52 -30.20
CA GLN A 759 -112.19 -1.81 -29.55
C GLN A 759 -113.51 -2.46 -29.98
N SER A 760 -113.62 -3.79 -29.87
CA SER A 760 -114.86 -4.54 -30.08
C SER A 760 -115.72 -4.70 -28.81
N LYS A 761 -115.12 -4.60 -27.61
CA LYS A 761 -115.81 -4.73 -26.31
C LYS A 761 -115.00 -4.09 -25.18
N LEU A 762 -115.60 -3.15 -24.45
CA LEU A 762 -115.07 -2.61 -23.19
C LEU A 762 -115.80 -3.28 -22.02
N LEU A 763 -115.10 -3.97 -21.14
CA LEU A 763 -115.68 -4.66 -19.98
C LEU A 763 -115.30 -3.92 -18.70
N TYR A 764 -116.29 -3.58 -17.86
CA TYR A 764 -116.07 -2.96 -16.56
C TYR A 764 -116.25 -4.02 -15.47
N SER A 765 -115.15 -4.59 -14.97
CA SER A 765 -115.15 -5.81 -14.13
C SER A 765 -114.76 -5.59 -12.64
N GLY A 766 -114.87 -4.36 -12.14
CA GLY A 766 -114.45 -4.00 -10.77
C GLY A 766 -112.92 -3.81 -10.65
N PRO A 767 -112.43 -3.30 -9.50
CA PRO A 767 -111.01 -3.01 -9.31
C PRO A 767 -110.19 -4.30 -9.15
N ALA A 768 -108.97 -4.29 -9.68
CA ALA A 768 -107.93 -5.30 -9.44
C ALA A 768 -106.63 -4.59 -9.08
N SER A 769 -105.77 -5.23 -8.28
CA SER A 769 -104.45 -4.70 -7.92
C SER A 769 -103.36 -5.69 -8.28
N LEU A 770 -102.21 -5.16 -8.69
CA LEU A 770 -100.97 -5.92 -8.90
C LEU A 770 -99.90 -5.25 -8.06
N GLN A 771 -99.38 -5.97 -7.06
CA GLN A 771 -98.30 -5.47 -6.22
C GLN A 771 -96.97 -5.83 -6.87
N SER A 772 -96.20 -4.81 -7.26
CA SER A 772 -94.85 -5.00 -7.81
C SER A 772 -93.84 -4.84 -6.69
N ASN A 773 -92.87 -5.76 -6.60
CA ASN A 773 -91.80 -5.66 -5.63
C ASN A 773 -90.78 -4.65 -6.14
N ILE A 774 -90.59 -3.54 -5.42
CA ILE A 774 -89.55 -2.55 -5.73
C ILE A 774 -88.33 -2.96 -4.89
N PRO A 775 -87.17 -3.23 -5.51
CA PRO A 775 -85.97 -3.59 -4.76
C PRO A 775 -85.61 -2.45 -3.80
N GLU A 776 -85.38 -2.78 -2.53
CA GLU A 776 -84.79 -1.84 -1.57
C GLU A 776 -83.39 -1.49 -2.05
N LEU A 777 -83.18 -0.22 -2.37
CA LEU A 777 -81.83 0.29 -2.63
C LEU A 777 -81.12 0.42 -1.27
N PRO A 778 -79.83 0.04 -1.18
CA PRO A 778 -79.08 0.23 0.04
C PRO A 778 -79.12 1.73 0.41
N GLU A 779 -79.55 2.03 1.63
CA GLU A 779 -79.31 3.34 2.22
C GLU A 779 -77.79 3.52 2.34
N SER A 780 -77.28 4.71 2.03
CA SER A 780 -75.92 5.08 2.39
C SER A 780 -75.80 4.89 3.91
N GLY A 781 -75.19 3.79 4.33
CA GLY A 781 -75.05 3.45 5.75
C GLY A 781 -74.35 4.59 6.51
N PRO A 782 -74.50 4.65 7.84
CA PRO A 782 -73.89 5.69 8.66
C PRO A 782 -72.40 5.75 8.39
N GLN A 783 -71.89 6.93 8.08
CA GLN A 783 -70.45 7.14 8.03
C GLN A 783 -69.91 6.94 9.44
N SER A 784 -68.89 6.10 9.55
CA SER A 784 -68.27 5.76 10.82
C SER A 784 -66.80 6.14 10.78
N MET A 785 -66.36 6.81 11.82
CA MET A 785 -64.99 7.30 11.94
C MET A 785 -64.39 6.83 13.26
N LYS A 786 -63.12 6.46 13.21
CA LYS A 786 -62.25 6.22 14.37
C LYS A 786 -61.00 7.05 14.22
N PHE A 787 -60.47 7.51 15.34
CA PHE A 787 -59.17 8.17 15.40
C PHE A 787 -58.11 7.18 15.85
N MET A 788 -56.92 7.25 15.26
CA MET A 788 -55.74 6.55 15.75
C MET A 788 -54.68 7.58 16.17
N LEU A 789 -54.17 7.44 17.38
CA LEU A 789 -53.14 8.31 17.94
C LEU A 789 -51.86 7.51 18.15
N LEU A 790 -50.83 7.89 17.40
CA LEU A 790 -49.50 7.30 17.44
C LEU A 790 -48.47 8.34 17.92
N ASP A 791 -47.44 7.89 18.62
CA ASP A 791 -46.27 8.73 18.91
C ASP A 791 -45.36 8.92 17.67
N ALA A 792 -44.32 9.73 17.79
CA ALA A 792 -43.36 10.00 16.71
C ALA A 792 -42.57 8.74 16.24
N LEU A 793 -42.63 7.64 17.00
CA LEU A 793 -42.00 6.36 16.68
C LEU A 793 -43.01 5.32 16.16
N GLY A 794 -44.30 5.69 16.03
CA GLY A 794 -45.37 4.82 15.54
C GLY A 794 -45.99 3.91 16.59
N ASN A 795 -45.74 4.11 17.90
CA ASN A 795 -46.38 3.33 18.96
C ASN A 795 -47.72 3.95 19.37
N ALA A 796 -48.66 3.09 19.79
CA ALA A 796 -49.96 3.49 20.30
C ALA A 796 -49.85 4.42 21.53
N ALA A 797 -50.60 5.52 21.50
CA ALA A 797 -50.61 6.50 22.59
C ALA A 797 -51.28 5.97 23.89
N PRO A 798 -50.97 6.55 25.07
CA PRO A 798 -51.45 6.06 26.37
C PRO A 798 -52.98 6.14 26.55
N SER A 799 -53.56 5.16 27.25
CA SER A 799 -55.01 4.96 27.47
C SER A 799 -55.75 6.07 28.24
N ALA A 800 -55.09 7.20 28.52
CA ALA A 800 -55.61 8.31 29.30
C ALA A 800 -56.09 9.49 28.43
N MET A 801 -55.71 9.54 27.14
CA MET A 801 -56.15 10.62 26.24
C MET A 801 -57.58 10.41 25.75
N LYS A 802 -58.29 11.52 25.55
CA LYS A 802 -59.68 11.53 25.07
C LYS A 802 -59.77 12.30 23.77
N VAL A 803 -60.66 11.87 22.88
CA VAL A 803 -61.12 12.65 21.75
C VAL A 803 -62.55 13.11 22.01
N SER A 804 -62.85 14.38 21.80
CA SER A 804 -64.21 14.92 21.82
C SER A 804 -64.49 15.64 20.52
N LEU A 805 -65.63 15.35 19.91
CA LEU A 805 -66.12 16.03 18.73
C LEU A 805 -67.15 17.07 19.13
N PHE A 806 -67.06 18.24 18.51
CA PHE A 806 -67.98 19.35 18.73
C PHE A 806 -68.54 19.82 17.40
N ASP A 807 -69.84 20.15 17.39
CA ASP A 807 -70.51 20.71 16.24
C ASP A 807 -69.82 22.02 15.80
N LYS A 808 -69.47 22.14 14.51
CA LYS A 808 -68.75 23.31 14.00
C LYS A 808 -69.54 24.61 14.21
N THR A 809 -70.87 24.54 14.17
CA THR A 809 -71.79 25.70 14.23
C THR A 809 -72.25 25.98 15.66
N THR A 810 -72.79 24.97 16.37
CA THR A 810 -73.34 25.20 17.72
C THR A 810 -72.27 25.17 18.81
N LYS A 811 -71.06 24.68 18.49
CA LYS A 811 -69.96 24.44 19.44
C LYS A 811 -70.32 23.48 20.58
N GLU A 812 -71.46 22.79 20.49
CA GLU A 812 -71.87 21.78 21.46
C GLU A 812 -71.14 20.46 21.21
N LYS A 813 -70.82 19.74 22.28
CA LYS A 813 -70.18 18.42 22.18
C LYS A 813 -71.16 17.42 21.59
N ILE A 814 -70.81 16.84 20.45
CA ILE A 814 -71.63 15.84 19.75
C ILE A 814 -71.20 14.41 20.07
N TRP A 815 -69.93 14.19 20.42
CA TRP A 815 -69.42 12.85 20.76
C TRP A 815 -68.11 12.93 21.54
N GLY A 816 -67.73 11.85 22.23
CA GLY A 816 -66.38 11.71 22.76
C GLY A 816 -66.04 10.30 23.19
N SER A 817 -64.76 9.97 23.15
CA SER A 817 -64.23 8.66 23.50
C SER A 817 -62.84 8.78 24.12
N VAL A 818 -62.40 7.71 24.78
CA VAL A 818 -61.04 7.57 25.31
C VAL A 818 -60.26 6.68 24.35
N PHE A 819 -58.99 6.98 24.13
CA PHE A 819 -58.12 6.10 23.36
C PHE A 819 -57.78 4.84 24.17
N SER A 820 -57.80 3.68 23.52
CA SER A 820 -57.33 2.39 24.05
C SER A 820 -56.44 1.76 22.98
N ASP A 821 -55.19 1.45 23.32
CA ASP A 821 -54.16 0.98 22.37
C ASP A 821 -54.06 1.86 21.12
N GLY A 822 -54.13 3.19 21.31
CA GLY A 822 -54.03 4.16 20.23
C GLY A 822 -55.30 4.34 19.41
N GLU A 823 -56.35 3.53 19.57
CA GLU A 823 -57.62 3.71 18.86
C GLU A 823 -58.71 4.36 19.74
N SER A 824 -59.48 5.29 19.16
CA SER A 824 -60.71 5.78 19.79
C SER A 824 -61.88 4.80 19.61
N GLY A 825 -62.94 4.98 20.40
CA GLY A 825 -64.25 4.43 20.06
C GLY A 825 -64.73 4.91 18.68
N CYS A 826 -65.79 4.27 18.17
CA CYS A 826 -66.36 4.63 16.87
C CYS A 826 -67.36 5.77 17.03
N PHE A 827 -67.15 6.88 16.32
CA PHE A 827 -68.20 7.86 16.07
C PHE A 827 -69.02 7.39 14.87
N GLY A 828 -70.33 7.28 15.05
CA GLY A 828 -71.26 6.97 13.96
C GLY A 828 -72.37 8.01 13.97
N HIS A 829 -72.60 8.66 12.83
CA HIS A 829 -73.66 9.65 12.67
C HIS A 829 -74.48 9.34 11.40
N PRO A 830 -75.83 9.42 11.45
CA PRO A 830 -76.68 9.07 10.32
C PRO A 830 -76.61 10.06 9.14
N GLU A 831 -76.10 11.28 9.37
CA GLU A 831 -75.96 12.33 8.36
C GLU A 831 -74.55 12.94 8.38
N SER A 832 -74.07 13.41 7.23
CA SER A 832 -72.81 14.18 7.12
C SER A 832 -72.89 15.43 7.99
N LYS A 833 -71.93 15.62 8.89
CA LYS A 833 -71.97 16.70 9.87
C LYS A 833 -70.57 17.27 10.09
N ASP A 834 -70.44 18.58 9.96
CA ASP A 834 -69.16 19.24 10.20
C ASP A 834 -68.88 19.34 11.70
N PHE A 835 -67.67 18.93 12.09
CA PHE A 835 -67.22 18.99 13.47
C PHE A 835 -65.75 19.43 13.54
N TYR A 836 -65.33 19.82 14.74
CA TYR A 836 -63.91 19.85 15.10
C TYR A 836 -63.65 18.82 16.20
N ALA A 837 -62.51 18.15 16.10
CA ALA A 837 -62.04 17.20 17.10
C ALA A 837 -61.08 17.89 18.08
N VAL A 838 -61.23 17.61 19.37
CA VAL A 838 -60.31 18.02 20.42
C VAL A 838 -59.72 16.75 21.02
N ILE A 839 -58.39 16.62 20.97
CA ILE A 839 -57.65 15.51 21.58
C ILE A 839 -56.96 16.01 22.85
N GLY A 840 -57.30 15.43 24.00
CA GLY A 840 -56.81 15.83 25.32
C GLY A 840 -57.86 16.56 26.17
N ASP A 841 -57.43 17.13 27.30
CA ASP A 841 -58.29 17.86 28.23
C ASP A 841 -58.34 19.35 27.83
N ASP A 842 -59.43 19.80 27.18
CA ASP A 842 -59.97 21.16 26.93
C ASP A 842 -59.02 22.39 26.76
N LYS A 843 -57.70 22.19 26.69
CA LYS A 843 -56.63 23.20 26.60
C LYS A 843 -55.73 23.02 25.38
N TRP A 844 -55.88 21.92 24.64
CA TRP A 844 -55.12 21.63 23.44
C TRP A 844 -56.03 21.81 22.22
N THR A 845 -55.64 22.65 21.27
CA THR A 845 -56.36 22.86 20.01
C THR A 845 -55.51 22.28 18.88
N SER A 846 -56.03 21.28 18.18
CA SER A 846 -55.54 20.88 16.86
C SER A 846 -56.77 20.59 15.99
N ILE A 847 -56.92 21.36 14.92
CA ILE A 847 -58.11 21.44 14.08
C ILE A 847 -58.01 20.37 12.99
N PHE A 848 -58.88 19.37 13.06
CA PHE A 848 -59.26 18.59 11.88
C PHE A 848 -60.64 19.10 11.45
N SER A 849 -60.71 19.74 10.29
CA SER A 849 -61.97 20.03 9.60
C SER A 849 -62.09 19.04 8.45
N ASP A 850 -63.21 18.32 8.41
CA ASP A 850 -63.57 17.40 7.32
C ASP A 850 -64.11 18.20 6.10
N ASP A 851 -63.43 19.28 5.71
CA ASP A 851 -63.78 20.06 4.53
C ASP A 851 -63.02 19.50 3.32
N GLU A 852 -63.65 18.57 2.61
CA GLU A 852 -63.42 18.39 1.17
C GLU A 852 -63.95 19.63 0.42
N ASN A 853 -63.24 20.76 0.54
CA ASN A 853 -63.20 21.93 -0.36
C ASN A 853 -62.93 23.20 0.46
N THR A 854 -61.69 23.68 0.50
CA THR A 854 -61.37 25.10 0.24
C THR A 854 -59.85 25.31 0.22
N ASP A 855 -59.33 25.67 -0.96
CA ASP A 855 -58.17 26.55 -1.08
C ASP A 855 -58.58 27.93 -0.56
N SER A 856 -57.99 28.38 0.54
CA SER A 856 -57.75 29.81 0.78
C SER A 856 -56.76 29.99 1.91
N GLU A 857 -55.57 30.49 1.56
CA GLU A 857 -54.68 31.20 2.45
C GLU A 857 -55.44 32.38 3.08
N GLU A 858 -55.73 32.32 4.38
CA GLU A 858 -56.00 33.52 5.18
C GLU A 858 -55.04 33.53 6.37
N GLU A 859 -54.19 34.55 6.38
CA GLU A 859 -53.36 34.98 7.51
C GLU A 859 -54.23 35.11 8.77
N ILE A 860 -53.78 34.49 9.87
CA ILE A 860 -54.30 34.80 11.20
C ILE A 860 -53.18 35.52 11.96
N ASP A 861 -53.47 36.78 12.26
CA ASP A 861 -52.66 37.75 12.98
C ASP A 861 -52.04 37.20 14.27
N GLU A 862 -50.74 37.44 14.40
CA GLU A 862 -49.97 37.38 15.65
C GLU A 862 -50.43 38.50 16.59
N GLU A 863 -51.12 38.18 17.69
CA GLU A 863 -50.93 38.92 18.95
C GLU A 863 -51.46 38.14 20.16
N TYR A 864 -50.62 38.05 21.20
CA TYR A 864 -50.87 37.57 22.57
C TYR A 864 -50.96 36.04 22.83
N PHE A 865 -49.83 35.39 23.17
CA PHE A 865 -49.43 35.07 24.56
C PHE A 865 -48.24 34.08 24.63
N GLY A 866 -47.09 34.58 25.09
CA GLY A 866 -46.29 33.98 26.18
C GLY A 866 -45.42 32.75 25.91
N GLU A 867 -44.13 32.99 25.69
CA GLU A 867 -43.03 32.02 25.85
C GLU A 867 -43.13 31.22 27.17
N HIS A 868 -43.05 29.88 27.09
CA HIS A 868 -42.38 28.99 28.05
C HIS A 868 -42.36 27.56 27.49
N GLY A 869 -41.29 27.21 26.75
CA GLY A 869 -40.98 25.81 26.43
C GLY A 869 -40.26 25.13 27.61
N PRO A 870 -40.54 23.86 27.93
CA PRO A 870 -39.72 23.13 28.90
C PRO A 870 -38.41 22.67 28.24
N GLN A 871 -37.30 23.22 28.73
CA GLN A 871 -35.95 22.65 28.62
C GLN A 871 -35.91 21.29 29.34
N TYR A 872 -35.34 20.29 28.68
CA TYR A 872 -35.04 18.99 29.28
C TYR A 872 -33.52 18.92 29.50
N ASP A 873 -33.09 19.07 30.76
CA ASP A 873 -31.73 18.76 31.20
C ASP A 873 -31.58 17.23 31.29
N GLY A 874 -30.75 16.67 30.41
CA GLY A 874 -30.32 15.27 30.48
C GLY A 874 -29.01 15.17 31.24
N ASN A 875 -29.00 14.43 32.35
CA ASN A 875 -27.78 13.89 32.93
C ASN A 875 -28.02 12.48 33.51
N ASP A 876 -27.37 11.53 32.85
CA ASP A 876 -26.72 10.29 33.28
C ASP A 876 -27.42 9.21 34.13
N GLY A 877 -27.34 7.99 33.61
CA GLY A 877 -27.46 6.73 34.32
C GLY A 877 -27.24 5.51 33.42
N GLU A 878 -26.00 4.99 33.42
CA GLU A 878 -25.50 3.78 32.72
C GLU A 878 -26.32 2.49 32.99
N GLN A 879 -26.72 1.78 31.92
CA GLN A 879 -26.38 0.37 31.58
C GLN A 879 -27.17 -0.13 30.38
#